data_AF-A0A8H5ZU98-F1
#
_entry.id   AF-A0A8H5ZU98-F1
#
_cell.length_a   1.000
_cell.length_b   1.000
_cell.length_c   1.000
_cell.angle_alpha   90.00
_cell.angle_beta   90.00
_cell.angle_gamma   90.00
#
_symmetry.space_group_name_H-M   'P 1'
#
loop_
_entity.id
_entity.type
_entity.pdbx_description
1 polymer ?
#
loop_
_entity_poly.entity_id
_entity_poly.type
_entity_poly.pdbx_seq_one_letter_code
_entity_poly.pdbx_strand_id
1 'polypeptide(L)'
;MSNARQAIIISDALEIPRQDLNASMRRIDLVCKLLAPVVISLIDSFSTAVAIWTTLCVNISCVLLEYFAIAQVYQSVPELERAQGGDENDFENESGEGTPDHPSSQCSLTYNVVHYVKSAVAPWREYVASPVLLASFALSILYLTVLSFGTTMVTYLLHTGFNPLQVSGMRIGAVVAELSGTWAAPFIMNRIGPIRSGLWFLNWQFGSLAAAVAAFAFLDNNSQLVAVSLIVGVALSRIGLWGFDLSVQFLVQEGVGERARSRFSSTEMALQSVFELISFATTIVFPLPGQFKYPVYISYGAITVAAICPRRRTGCLTCRARKVRCDEAKPTCANCTRLRLQCIYKNIVPGIAPRRAPQRIPQPAFTADPIGAHIQDRPDVNYFDTVLQPRELRPQRASQISQQQVTEHALPSASNPVADFPGFDMLGFIGEITSDFEQKHLDLTNGGSQFPPASEESSPTLPRFVGTVNHTERHPTWTVEASVDTLPIPSDDLSDEVEQVDGILWPETRESYEEQLLARFADIDPPPTPFGSINLEWNHVRSIIVSNSRDTSCLLNALYCYSDIHKAMIEGKRWKIALMYHQQASSEILSCLLEDVDDMLLKRVLTAVFLLMVSELVSIPDLGRSGTSFLHSAYLLLQRFHRRTNSWIGFGRLIVSWISLLDVRALIAGRDGDPLVDIGTPDKATSAEIDQRLEEDELLSKPGYLIHDSIVGSAYSFLFQAQQVIRRIVCLDMHHRSRGTVSDEFEVLQIAHQIGADLEALWNRRPKVLDVYDKPEVLYDTLQPAVADEVCRTFRQYVANFLAIFIYLHRVAFVIYPRTDRVHRAVDEIIQLATVDSVSEDHHLPISFTWPLFVAGLEGSLEQREWIIQEMQHMAALSSEHKPVAQRHPNAKKIHLLLEEMTRRQDASRTWADARLVRRELFVDPFVLI
;
A
#
# COMPACT_ATOMS: atom_id res chain seq x y z
N MET A 1 -2.82 20.39 -5.91
CA MET A 1 -2.33 20.57 -7.30
C MET A 1 -3.44 20.64 -8.37
N SER A 2 -4.72 20.75 -7.99
CA SER A 2 -5.87 20.97 -8.90
C SER A 2 -6.26 22.46 -9.04
N ASN A 3 -5.72 23.30 -8.17
CA ASN A 3 -6.23 24.65 -7.89
C ASN A 3 -6.13 25.60 -9.09
N ALA A 4 -5.07 25.51 -9.91
CA ALA A 4 -4.88 26.42 -11.04
C ALA A 4 -5.84 26.14 -12.22
N ARG A 5 -6.24 24.88 -12.43
CA ARG A 5 -7.24 24.50 -13.45
C ARG A 5 -8.64 24.86 -12.96
N GLN A 6 -8.97 24.50 -11.71
CA GLN A 6 -10.26 24.79 -11.09
C GLN A 6 -10.53 26.29 -10.99
N ALA A 7 -9.53 27.09 -10.59
CA ALA A 7 -9.69 28.54 -10.48
C ALA A 7 -10.03 29.21 -11.82
N ILE A 8 -9.50 28.70 -12.94
CA ILE A 8 -9.81 29.22 -14.28
C ILE A 8 -11.25 28.89 -14.66
N ILE A 9 -11.66 27.62 -14.49
CA ILE A 9 -13.03 27.18 -14.80
C ILE A 9 -14.04 27.96 -13.95
N ILE A 10 -13.77 28.16 -12.65
CA ILE A 10 -14.62 28.93 -11.74
C ILE A 10 -14.67 30.42 -12.14
N SER A 11 -13.52 31.02 -12.48
CA SER A 11 -13.43 32.41 -12.92
C SER A 11 -14.20 32.66 -14.21
N ASP A 12 -14.09 31.73 -15.16
CA ASP A 12 -14.75 31.82 -16.46
C ASP A 12 -16.26 31.56 -16.34
N ALA A 13 -16.68 30.62 -15.49
CA ALA A 13 -18.09 30.32 -15.22
C ALA A 13 -18.83 31.43 -14.43
N LEU A 14 -18.13 32.15 -13.55
CA LEU A 14 -18.70 33.23 -12.74
C LEU A 14 -18.51 34.63 -13.35
N GLU A 15 -17.86 34.73 -14.52
CA GLU A 15 -17.50 36.00 -15.19
C GLU A 15 -16.67 36.97 -14.30
N ILE A 16 -15.95 36.44 -13.32
CA ILE A 16 -15.10 37.24 -12.42
C ILE A 16 -13.70 37.35 -13.03
N PRO A 17 -13.03 38.52 -13.02
CA PRO A 17 -11.65 38.62 -13.45
C PRO A 17 -10.72 37.75 -12.60
N ARG A 18 -9.91 36.88 -13.24
CA ARG A 18 -8.98 35.94 -12.57
C ARG A 18 -8.08 36.59 -11.53
N GLN A 19 -7.65 37.82 -11.79
CA GLN A 19 -6.84 38.62 -10.88
C GLN A 19 -7.55 38.98 -9.57
N ASP A 20 -8.84 39.30 -9.65
CA ASP A 20 -9.65 39.68 -8.50
C ASP A 20 -10.03 38.43 -7.69
N LEU A 21 -10.23 37.29 -8.37
CA LEU A 21 -10.45 35.99 -7.72
C LEU A 21 -9.20 35.54 -6.95
N ASN A 22 -8.03 35.52 -7.60
CA ASN A 22 -6.76 35.14 -6.96
C ASN A 22 -6.43 36.07 -5.78
N ALA A 23 -6.60 37.39 -5.96
CA ALA A 23 -6.40 38.36 -4.88
C ALA A 23 -7.39 38.17 -3.73
N SER A 24 -8.65 37.82 -4.00
CA SER A 24 -9.67 37.57 -2.98
C SER A 24 -9.38 36.31 -2.16
N MET A 25 -9.04 35.20 -2.82
CA MET A 25 -8.63 33.96 -2.15
C MET A 25 -7.41 34.20 -1.25
N ARG A 26 -6.43 34.96 -1.76
CA ARG A 26 -5.21 35.28 -0.99
C ARG A 26 -5.47 36.22 0.19
N ARG A 27 -6.40 37.18 0.05
CA ARG A 27 -6.84 38.03 1.18
C ARG A 27 -7.46 37.22 2.30
N ILE A 28 -8.33 36.27 1.97
CA ILE A 28 -8.98 35.41 2.95
C ILE A 28 -7.92 34.58 3.70
N ASP A 29 -6.99 33.94 2.97
CA ASP A 29 -5.89 33.17 3.56
C ASP A 29 -5.04 34.01 4.53
N LEU A 30 -4.63 35.23 4.13
CA LEU A 30 -3.82 36.11 4.96
C LEU A 30 -4.57 36.64 6.19
N VAL A 31 -5.87 36.95 6.08
CA VAL A 31 -6.70 37.36 7.21
C VAL A 31 -6.87 36.22 8.21
N CYS A 32 -7.09 35.00 7.74
CA CYS A 32 -7.17 33.82 8.60
C CYS A 32 -5.84 33.53 9.31
N LYS A 33 -4.70 33.64 8.61
CA LYS A 33 -3.36 33.50 9.20
C LYS A 33 -3.05 34.56 10.26
N LEU A 34 -3.64 35.75 10.14
CA LEU A 34 -3.51 36.80 11.15
C LEU A 34 -4.40 36.55 12.37
N LEU A 35 -5.69 36.24 12.14
CA LEU A 35 -6.68 36.14 13.19
C LEU A 35 -6.56 34.85 13.99
N ALA A 36 -6.24 33.71 13.35
CA ALA A 36 -6.25 32.41 14.00
C ALA A 36 -5.31 32.33 15.22
N PRO A 37 -4.02 32.74 15.14
CA PRO A 37 -3.14 32.71 16.31
C PRO A 37 -3.60 33.64 17.43
N VAL A 38 -4.18 34.80 17.10
CA VAL A 38 -4.65 35.79 18.08
C VAL A 38 -5.88 35.29 18.83
N VAL A 39 -6.86 34.75 18.09
CA VAL A 39 -8.10 34.20 18.67
C VAL A 39 -7.79 33.00 19.54
N ILE A 40 -6.95 32.08 19.07
CA ILE A 40 -6.56 30.89 19.85
C ILE A 40 -5.78 31.30 21.11
N SER A 41 -4.82 32.23 21.01
CA SER A 41 -4.07 32.71 22.18
C SER A 41 -4.96 33.43 23.21
N LEU A 42 -6.00 34.14 22.75
CA LEU A 42 -6.99 34.77 23.64
C LEU A 42 -7.83 33.72 24.38
N ILE A 43 -8.31 32.69 23.68
CA ILE A 43 -9.10 31.62 24.31
C ILE A 43 -8.25 30.81 25.29
N ASP A 44 -7.00 30.51 24.90
CA ASP A 44 -6.01 29.82 25.74
C ASP A 44 -5.70 30.59 27.04
N SER A 45 -5.68 31.93 26.97
CA SER A 45 -5.47 32.78 28.15
C SER A 45 -6.58 32.68 29.21
N PHE A 46 -7.79 32.23 28.83
CA PHE A 46 -8.86 31.94 29.78
C PHE A 46 -8.77 30.51 30.32
N SER A 47 -8.57 29.51 29.45
CA SER A 47 -8.36 28.12 29.83
C SER A 47 -7.86 27.30 28.64
N THR A 48 -6.75 26.58 28.83
CA THR A 48 -6.17 25.66 27.84
C THR A 48 -7.15 24.56 27.43
N ALA A 49 -7.91 24.01 28.39
CA ALA A 49 -8.93 22.99 28.11
C ALA A 49 -10.06 23.54 27.23
N VAL A 50 -10.49 24.79 27.46
CA VAL A 50 -11.50 25.45 26.63
C VAL A 50 -10.96 25.72 25.23
N ALA A 51 -9.69 26.12 25.10
CA ALA A 51 -9.04 26.30 23.80
C ALA A 51 -9.02 25.00 22.99
N ILE A 52 -8.62 23.87 23.60
CA ILE A 52 -8.60 22.55 22.94
C ILE A 52 -9.98 22.16 22.44
N TRP A 53 -11.00 22.20 23.32
CA TRP A 53 -12.38 21.86 22.93
C TRP A 53 -12.94 22.81 21.88
N THR A 54 -12.63 24.10 21.96
CA THR A 54 -13.08 25.09 20.97
C THR A 54 -12.43 24.83 19.61
N THR A 55 -11.12 24.56 19.56
CA THR A 55 -10.42 24.22 18.32
C THR A 55 -10.95 22.92 17.70
N LEU A 56 -11.20 21.89 18.51
CA LEU A 56 -11.80 20.63 18.04
C LEU A 56 -13.18 20.87 17.43
N CYS A 57 -14.06 21.59 18.13
CA CYS A 57 -15.41 21.91 17.65
C CYS A 57 -15.39 22.76 16.38
N VAL A 58 -14.52 23.77 16.30
CA VAL A 58 -14.35 24.61 15.10
C VAL A 58 -13.84 23.78 13.92
N ASN A 59 -12.85 22.91 14.11
CA ASN A 59 -12.33 22.05 13.04
C ASN A 59 -13.41 21.08 12.52
N ILE A 60 -14.15 20.41 13.40
CA ILE A 60 -15.26 19.52 13.00
C ILE A 60 -16.33 20.30 12.23
N SER A 61 -16.69 21.50 12.72
CA SER A 61 -17.68 22.36 12.06
C SER A 61 -17.19 22.87 10.70
N CYS A 62 -15.91 23.22 10.58
CA CYS A 62 -15.29 23.65 9.33
C CYS A 62 -15.34 22.54 8.29
N VAL A 63 -15.07 21.28 8.66
CA VAL A 63 -15.18 20.14 7.74
C VAL A 63 -16.59 20.03 7.16
N LEU A 64 -17.63 20.13 8.01
CA LEU A 64 -19.02 20.09 7.54
C LEU A 64 -19.36 21.25 6.58
N LEU A 65 -18.92 22.47 6.93
CA LEU A 65 -19.12 23.65 6.09
C LEU A 65 -18.33 23.57 4.77
N GLU A 66 -17.12 23.02 4.80
CA GLU A 66 -16.28 22.81 3.62
C GLU A 66 -16.91 21.81 2.67
N TYR A 67 -17.39 20.66 3.15
CA TYR A 67 -18.09 19.68 2.31
C TYR A 67 -19.35 20.29 1.69
N PHE A 68 -20.12 21.06 2.47
CA PHE A 68 -21.29 21.76 1.95
C PHE A 68 -20.92 22.78 0.87
N ALA A 69 -19.90 23.60 1.12
CA ALA A 69 -19.41 24.61 0.16
C ALA A 69 -18.86 23.96 -1.12
N ILE A 70 -18.12 22.85 -1.01
CA ILE A 70 -17.61 22.10 -2.16
C ILE A 70 -18.76 21.51 -2.98
N ALA A 71 -19.76 20.91 -2.32
CA ALA A 71 -20.95 20.40 -2.98
C ALA A 71 -21.72 21.51 -3.71
N GLN A 72 -21.87 22.68 -3.08
CA GLN A 72 -22.49 23.86 -3.69
C GLN A 72 -21.71 24.35 -4.92
N VAL A 73 -20.38 24.43 -4.84
CA VAL A 73 -19.53 24.84 -5.97
C VAL A 73 -19.66 23.85 -7.13
N TYR A 74 -19.65 22.55 -6.85
CA TYR A 74 -19.79 21.51 -7.88
C TYR A 74 -21.16 21.55 -8.58
N GLN A 75 -22.24 21.80 -7.83
CA GLN A 75 -23.58 22.01 -8.38
C GLN A 75 -23.68 23.29 -9.22
N SER A 76 -22.98 24.35 -8.82
CA SER A 76 -23.02 25.65 -9.52
C SER A 76 -22.21 25.70 -10.80
N VAL A 77 -21.15 24.88 -10.93
CA VAL A 77 -20.24 24.87 -12.08
C VAL A 77 -20.13 23.44 -12.65
N PRO A 78 -21.10 22.97 -13.45
CA PRO A 78 -21.13 21.62 -14.01
C PRO A 78 -20.01 21.34 -15.04
N GLU A 79 -19.27 22.36 -15.47
CA GLU A 79 -18.10 22.23 -16.33
C GLU A 79 -16.91 21.53 -15.64
N LEU A 80 -16.89 21.48 -14.30
CA LEU A 80 -15.90 20.74 -13.51
C LEU A 80 -16.03 19.22 -13.66
N GLU A 81 -17.23 18.71 -13.98
CA GLU A 81 -17.53 17.27 -14.08
C GLU A 81 -17.17 16.67 -15.46
N ARG A 82 -17.44 17.40 -16.55
CA ARG A 82 -17.21 16.89 -17.93
C ARG A 82 -15.74 16.73 -18.30
N ALA A 83 -14.84 17.46 -17.66
CA ALA A 83 -13.45 17.58 -18.09
C ALA A 83 -12.51 16.48 -17.53
N GLN A 84 -13.03 15.54 -16.73
CA GLN A 84 -12.31 14.34 -16.28
C GLN A 84 -12.46 13.15 -17.24
N GLY A 85 -13.50 13.10 -18.09
CA GLY A 85 -13.79 11.95 -18.96
C GLY A 85 -13.23 12.01 -20.38
N GLY A 86 -12.43 13.03 -20.73
CA GLY A 86 -11.93 13.26 -22.09
C GLY A 86 -10.47 12.87 -22.34
N ASP A 87 -9.71 12.49 -21.31
CA ASP A 87 -8.25 12.27 -21.43
C ASP A 87 -7.86 10.78 -21.63
N GLU A 88 -8.81 9.83 -21.67
CA GLU A 88 -8.51 8.39 -21.87
C GLU A 88 -8.41 7.96 -23.36
N ASN A 89 -8.93 8.74 -24.32
CA ASN A 89 -9.02 8.30 -25.72
C ASN A 89 -7.93 8.82 -26.69
N ASP A 90 -6.99 9.66 -26.22
CA ASP A 90 -6.00 10.31 -27.10
C ASP A 90 -4.57 9.71 -27.01
N PHE A 91 -4.33 8.70 -26.17
CA PHE A 91 -2.98 8.14 -25.96
C PHE A 91 -2.57 6.98 -26.90
N GLU A 92 -3.44 6.52 -27.79
CA GLU A 92 -3.15 5.37 -28.67
C GLU A 92 -2.69 5.72 -30.10
N ASN A 93 -2.60 6.99 -30.50
CA ASN A 93 -2.44 7.33 -31.93
C ASN A 93 -1.20 8.15 -32.36
N GLU A 94 -0.13 8.25 -31.56
CA GLU A 94 1.14 8.84 -32.03
C GLU A 94 2.37 8.04 -31.60
N SER A 95 2.68 6.96 -32.32
CA SER A 95 4.07 6.54 -32.59
C SER A 95 4.11 5.40 -33.62
N GLY A 96 3.85 5.75 -34.89
CA GLY A 96 4.31 4.97 -36.04
C GLY A 96 5.71 5.40 -36.48
N GLU A 97 6.45 4.42 -37.00
CA GLU A 97 7.68 4.50 -37.80
C GLU A 97 9.05 4.59 -37.09
N GLY A 98 9.60 3.40 -36.85
CA GLY A 98 11.04 3.16 -36.65
C GLY A 98 11.34 1.66 -36.67
N THR A 99 11.77 1.16 -37.82
CA THR A 99 12.31 -0.20 -38.06
C THR A 99 13.30 -0.66 -36.98
N PRO A 100 13.18 -1.89 -36.42
CA PRO A 100 14.23 -2.46 -35.60
C PRO A 100 15.01 -3.55 -36.34
N ASP A 101 16.28 -3.26 -36.66
CA ASP A 101 17.29 -4.28 -36.90
C ASP A 101 17.75 -4.83 -35.53
N HIS A 102 17.72 -6.15 -35.36
CA HIS A 102 18.54 -6.87 -34.36
C HIS A 102 20.01 -6.88 -34.86
N PRO A 103 21.04 -6.83 -33.99
CA PRO A 103 21.27 -7.70 -32.84
C PRO A 103 21.79 -6.88 -31.62
N SER A 104 22.21 -7.34 -30.45
CA SER A 104 22.58 -8.62 -29.83
C SER A 104 22.66 -8.35 -28.32
N SER A 105 22.47 -9.40 -27.55
CA SER A 105 22.75 -9.56 -26.12
C SER A 105 23.94 -8.75 -25.57
N GLN A 106 23.66 -7.82 -24.65
CA GLN A 106 24.42 -7.51 -23.41
C GLN A 106 24.02 -6.11 -22.88
N CYS A 107 23.89 -5.98 -21.55
CA CYS A 107 23.69 -4.76 -20.74
C CYS A 107 22.24 -4.36 -20.38
N SER A 108 21.62 -5.08 -19.43
CA SER A 108 20.25 -4.84 -18.92
C SER A 108 20.12 -3.91 -17.70
N LEU A 109 21.22 -3.40 -17.12
CA LEU A 109 21.15 -2.50 -15.94
C LEU A 109 21.05 -1.01 -16.32
N THR A 110 21.62 -0.61 -17.46
CA THR A 110 21.68 0.80 -17.90
C THR A 110 20.36 1.29 -18.53
N TYR A 111 19.61 0.40 -19.18
CA TYR A 111 18.36 0.76 -19.86
C TYR A 111 17.25 1.21 -18.88
N ASN A 112 17.12 0.51 -17.74
CA ASN A 112 16.10 0.84 -16.73
C ASN A 112 16.40 2.16 -15.99
N VAL A 113 17.68 2.43 -15.71
CA VAL A 113 18.11 3.71 -15.13
C VAL A 113 17.92 4.85 -16.13
N VAL A 114 18.25 4.64 -17.40
CA VAL A 114 18.05 5.66 -18.44
C VAL A 114 16.56 5.97 -18.63
N HIS A 115 15.68 4.96 -18.58
CA HIS A 115 14.25 5.17 -18.67
C HIS A 115 13.69 5.93 -17.46
N TYR A 116 14.14 5.60 -16.25
CA TYR A 116 13.77 6.29 -15.00
C TYR A 116 14.27 7.74 -14.97
N VAL A 117 15.53 7.98 -15.37
CA VAL A 117 16.07 9.34 -15.48
C VAL A 117 15.33 10.13 -16.56
N LYS A 118 14.97 9.49 -17.67
CA LYS A 118 14.22 10.14 -18.75
C LYS A 118 12.81 10.53 -18.32
N SER A 119 12.13 9.71 -17.51
CA SER A 119 10.80 10.05 -16.96
C SER A 119 10.88 11.12 -15.87
N ALA A 120 11.91 11.08 -15.00
CA ALA A 120 12.15 12.10 -13.98
C ALA A 120 12.55 13.47 -14.56
N VAL A 121 13.27 13.49 -15.69
CA VAL A 121 13.74 14.72 -16.36
C VAL A 121 12.66 15.34 -17.27
N ALA A 122 11.68 14.57 -17.73
CA ALA A 122 10.65 15.06 -18.65
C ALA A 122 9.87 16.29 -18.12
N PRO A 123 9.39 16.33 -16.84
CA PRO A 123 8.72 17.51 -16.30
C PRO A 123 9.61 18.76 -16.23
N TRP A 124 10.90 18.58 -15.89
CA TRP A 124 11.88 19.67 -15.86
C TRP A 124 12.16 20.23 -17.26
N ARG A 125 12.21 19.37 -18.28
CA ARG A 125 12.35 19.78 -19.67
C ARG A 125 11.15 20.61 -20.14
N GLU A 126 9.94 20.20 -19.79
CA GLU A 126 8.71 20.95 -20.09
C GLU A 126 8.68 22.31 -19.37
N TYR A 127 9.09 22.35 -18.10
CA TYR A 127 9.20 23.57 -17.31
C TYR A 127 10.17 24.57 -17.95
N VAL A 128 11.36 24.12 -18.37
CA VAL A 128 12.38 24.97 -19.04
C VAL A 128 11.94 25.41 -20.44
N ALA A 129 11.12 24.61 -21.13
CA ALA A 129 10.58 24.98 -22.44
C ALA A 129 9.45 26.03 -22.38
N SER A 130 8.87 26.27 -21.19
CA SER A 130 7.73 27.16 -21.01
C SER A 130 8.07 28.64 -21.27
N PRO A 131 7.20 29.40 -21.94
CA PRO A 131 7.38 30.85 -22.13
C PRO A 131 7.34 31.64 -20.81
N VAL A 132 6.80 31.07 -19.73
CA VAL A 132 6.67 31.71 -18.40
C VAL A 132 7.83 31.34 -17.46
N LEU A 133 8.80 30.54 -17.90
CA LEU A 133 9.94 30.05 -17.09
C LEU A 133 10.61 31.17 -16.29
N LEU A 134 10.93 32.28 -16.94
CA LEU A 134 11.74 33.34 -16.33
C LEU A 134 11.02 34.04 -15.17
N ALA A 135 9.69 34.17 -15.27
CA ALA A 135 8.85 34.73 -14.23
C ALA A 135 8.69 33.75 -13.05
N SER A 136 8.45 32.46 -13.34
CA SER A 136 8.32 31.40 -12.33
C SER A 136 9.65 31.09 -11.61
N PHE A 137 10.77 31.11 -12.33
CA PHE A 137 12.11 30.99 -11.75
C PHE A 137 12.44 32.18 -10.84
N ALA A 138 12.11 33.41 -11.28
CA ALA A 138 12.27 34.60 -10.45
C ALA A 138 11.38 34.56 -9.19
N LEU A 139 10.19 33.95 -9.24
CA LEU A 139 9.40 33.70 -8.03
C LEU A 139 10.04 32.65 -7.15
N SER A 140 10.51 31.55 -7.74
CA SER A 140 11.11 30.43 -7.01
C SER A 140 12.36 30.83 -6.23
N ILE A 141 13.24 31.63 -6.83
CA ILE A 141 14.45 32.11 -6.15
C ILE A 141 14.14 33.07 -4.99
N LEU A 142 12.97 33.73 -4.96
CA LEU A 142 12.58 34.58 -3.83
C LEU A 142 12.25 33.78 -2.57
N TYR A 143 12.00 32.46 -2.67
CA TYR A 143 11.88 31.56 -1.53
C TYR A 143 13.24 31.27 -0.85
N LEU A 144 14.35 31.57 -1.53
CA LEU A 144 15.69 31.61 -0.90
C LEU A 144 15.82 32.91 -0.09
N THR A 145 15.11 32.98 1.04
CA THR A 145 15.13 34.16 1.90
C THR A 145 14.99 33.81 3.38
N VAL A 146 15.84 34.40 4.21
CA VAL A 146 15.66 34.46 5.67
C VAL A 146 15.01 35.78 6.12
N LEU A 147 14.76 36.69 5.17
CA LEU A 147 14.20 38.04 5.40
C LEU A 147 12.68 37.98 5.48
N SER A 148 12.18 37.20 6.43
CA SER A 148 10.76 37.03 6.74
C SER A 148 10.58 36.97 8.25
N PHE A 149 9.38 37.29 8.77
CA PHE A 149 9.07 37.14 10.20
C PHE A 149 8.93 35.67 10.67
N GLY A 150 9.70 34.76 10.06
CA GLY A 150 9.88 33.38 10.47
C GLY A 150 10.77 33.24 11.71
N THR A 151 10.99 32.00 12.13
CA THR A 151 11.71 31.65 13.36
C THR A 151 13.11 32.26 13.42
N THR A 152 13.86 32.22 12.32
CA THR A 152 15.26 32.66 12.23
C THR A 152 15.42 34.17 12.47
N MET A 153 14.62 35.01 11.81
CA MET A 153 14.62 36.46 12.03
C MET A 153 14.10 36.85 13.41
N VAL A 154 13.06 36.17 13.91
CA VAL A 154 12.54 36.42 15.26
C VAL A 154 13.59 36.14 16.33
N THR A 155 14.32 35.03 16.21
CA THR A 155 15.42 34.69 17.12
C THR A 155 16.52 35.76 17.11
N TYR A 156 16.87 36.31 15.95
CA TYR A 156 17.81 37.43 15.84
C TYR A 156 17.28 38.71 16.52
N LEU A 157 15.99 39.04 16.36
CA LEU A 157 15.38 40.19 17.01
C LEU A 157 15.34 40.05 18.54
N LEU A 158 15.06 38.85 19.05
CA LEU A 158 15.11 38.57 20.48
C LEU A 158 16.55 38.70 21.02
N HIS A 159 17.54 38.20 20.27
CA HIS A 159 18.95 38.33 20.65
C HIS A 159 19.45 39.79 20.66
N THR A 160 18.94 40.65 19.78
CA THR A 160 19.29 42.09 19.74
C THR A 160 18.60 42.92 20.85
N GLY A 161 17.80 42.28 21.71
CA GLY A 161 17.22 42.88 22.90
C GLY A 161 15.80 43.42 22.73
N PHE A 162 15.07 43.01 21.68
CA PHE A 162 13.63 43.33 21.57
C PHE A 162 12.78 42.40 22.44
N ASN A 163 11.76 42.98 23.07
CA ASN A 163 10.81 42.19 23.84
C ASN A 163 9.89 41.38 22.91
N PRO A 164 9.42 40.19 23.31
CA PRO A 164 8.48 39.38 22.52
C PRO A 164 7.22 40.15 22.09
N LEU A 165 6.69 41.02 22.96
CA LEU A 165 5.54 41.88 22.65
C LEU A 165 5.84 42.89 21.53
N GLN A 166 7.05 43.46 21.49
CA GLN A 166 7.47 44.38 20.44
C GLN A 166 7.60 43.64 19.11
N VAL A 167 8.21 42.44 19.11
CA VAL A 167 8.32 41.58 17.93
C VAL A 167 6.93 41.17 17.40
N SER A 168 5.99 40.86 18.30
CA SER A 168 4.60 40.55 17.95
C SER A 168 3.88 41.75 17.31
N GLY A 169 4.01 42.95 17.89
CA GLY A 169 3.45 44.17 17.31
C GLY A 169 4.02 44.50 15.92
N MET A 170 5.33 44.30 15.74
CA MET A 170 6.00 44.49 14.45
C MET A 170 5.54 43.46 13.39
N ARG A 171 5.28 42.22 13.80
CA ARG A 171 4.69 41.19 12.93
C ARG A 171 3.30 41.59 12.46
N ILE A 172 2.45 42.13 13.33
CA ILE A 172 1.12 42.63 12.95
C ILE A 172 1.25 43.73 11.88
N GLY A 173 2.17 44.68 12.07
CA GLY A 173 2.45 45.72 11.09
C GLY A 173 2.92 45.17 9.73
N ALA A 174 3.72 44.11 9.73
CA ALA A 174 4.13 43.43 8.52
C ALA A 174 2.97 42.73 7.80
N VAL A 175 2.06 42.09 8.53
CA VAL A 175 0.86 41.47 7.92
C VAL A 175 -0.07 42.51 7.30
N VAL A 176 -0.20 43.70 7.90
CA VAL A 176 -0.94 44.82 7.27
C VAL A 176 -0.29 45.23 5.94
N ALA A 177 1.04 45.27 5.87
CA ALA A 177 1.75 45.51 4.63
C ALA A 177 1.53 44.36 3.61
N GLU A 178 1.51 43.11 4.06
CA GLU A 178 1.18 41.94 3.22
C GLU A 178 -0.22 42.06 2.60
N LEU A 179 -1.23 42.41 3.41
CA LEU A 179 -2.61 42.65 2.95
C LEU A 179 -2.67 43.79 1.94
N SER A 180 -1.93 44.88 2.15
CA SER A 180 -1.92 46.00 1.20
C SER A 180 -1.41 45.60 -0.19
N GLY A 181 -0.50 44.62 -0.27
CA GLY A 181 -0.02 44.06 -1.55
C GLY A 181 -1.13 43.41 -2.37
N THR A 182 -2.09 42.75 -1.72
CA THR A 182 -3.22 42.10 -2.40
C THR A 182 -4.23 43.07 -3.00
N TRP A 183 -4.32 44.31 -2.50
CA TRP A 183 -5.11 45.38 -3.11
C TRP A 183 -4.33 46.13 -4.19
N ALA A 184 -3.04 46.35 -3.95
CA ALA A 184 -2.17 47.01 -4.92
C ALA A 184 -2.02 46.19 -6.21
N ALA A 185 -1.93 44.87 -6.11
CA ALA A 185 -1.69 43.97 -7.24
C ALA A 185 -2.73 44.07 -8.37
N PRO A 186 -4.03 43.84 -8.14
CA PRO A 186 -5.04 43.94 -9.20
C PRO A 186 -5.18 45.38 -9.73
N PHE A 187 -5.04 46.39 -8.86
CA PHE A 187 -5.10 47.79 -9.28
C PHE A 187 -3.98 48.15 -10.26
N ILE A 188 -2.74 47.77 -9.95
CA ILE A 188 -1.57 48.05 -10.80
C ILE A 188 -1.63 47.17 -12.06
N MET A 189 -2.05 45.91 -11.94
CA MET A 189 -2.19 45.00 -13.08
C MET A 189 -3.20 45.50 -14.11
N ASN A 190 -4.32 46.08 -13.67
CA ASN A 190 -5.31 46.71 -14.55
C ASN A 190 -4.79 47.97 -15.24
N ARG A 191 -3.86 48.71 -14.63
CA ARG A 191 -3.34 49.98 -15.16
C ARG A 191 -2.19 49.80 -16.15
N ILE A 192 -1.24 48.92 -15.83
CA ILE A 192 0.02 48.79 -16.58
C ILE A 192 0.25 47.38 -17.15
N GLY A 193 -0.66 46.45 -16.89
CA GLY A 193 -0.57 45.05 -17.32
C GLY A 193 0.23 44.15 -16.35
N PRO A 194 0.02 42.82 -16.40
CA PRO A 194 0.58 41.84 -15.45
C PRO A 194 2.11 41.81 -15.42
N ILE A 195 2.74 41.87 -16.60
CA ILE A 195 4.20 41.77 -16.73
C ILE A 195 4.88 43.02 -16.13
N ARG A 196 4.38 44.22 -16.44
CA ARG A 196 4.93 45.48 -15.93
C ARG A 196 4.63 45.66 -14.44
N SER A 197 3.45 45.21 -14.00
CA SER A 197 3.06 45.12 -12.60
C SER A 197 4.05 44.26 -11.80
N GLY A 198 4.31 43.03 -12.25
CA GLY A 198 5.28 42.15 -11.58
C GLY A 198 6.69 42.75 -11.51
N LEU A 199 7.18 43.35 -12.60
CA LEU A 199 8.46 44.08 -12.60
C LEU A 199 8.47 45.25 -11.61
N TRP A 200 7.38 46.00 -11.48
CA TRP A 200 7.28 47.11 -10.53
C TRP A 200 7.36 46.62 -9.09
N PHE A 201 6.58 45.60 -8.74
CA PHE A 201 6.58 44.99 -7.40
C PHE A 201 7.93 44.39 -7.02
N LEU A 202 8.60 43.74 -7.96
CA LEU A 202 9.92 43.16 -7.72
C LEU A 202 11.01 44.24 -7.51
N ASN A 203 10.92 45.36 -8.23
CA ASN A 203 11.82 46.50 -8.01
C ASN A 203 11.54 47.22 -6.70
N TRP A 204 10.27 47.30 -6.30
CA TRP A 204 9.89 47.79 -4.97
C TRP A 204 10.48 46.92 -3.85
N GLN A 205 10.38 45.59 -3.97
CA GLN A 205 10.98 44.65 -3.02
C GLN A 205 12.50 44.81 -2.93
N PHE A 206 13.19 44.89 -4.07
CA PHE A 206 14.63 45.12 -4.13
C PHE A 206 15.05 46.45 -3.49
N GLY A 207 14.34 47.54 -3.79
CA GLY A 207 14.65 48.87 -3.28
C GLY A 207 14.39 49.02 -1.78
N SER A 208 13.27 48.49 -1.29
CA SER A 208 12.91 48.56 0.14
C SER A 208 13.88 47.82 1.06
N LEU A 209 14.48 46.72 0.58
CA LEU A 209 15.48 45.96 1.34
C LEU A 209 16.91 46.50 1.21
N ALA A 210 17.19 47.36 0.22
CA ALA A 210 18.53 47.92 0.02
C ALA A 210 19.02 48.69 1.26
N ALA A 211 18.14 49.46 1.90
CA ALA A 211 18.46 50.22 3.11
C ALA A 211 18.76 49.30 4.30
N ALA A 212 18.00 48.21 4.47
CA ALA A 212 18.23 47.22 5.51
C ALA A 212 19.59 46.52 5.34
N VAL A 213 19.93 46.13 4.12
CA VAL A 213 21.20 45.45 3.82
C VAL A 213 22.39 46.40 3.93
N ALA A 214 22.24 47.66 3.50
CA ALA A 214 23.25 48.69 3.71
C ALA A 214 23.49 48.92 5.21
N ALA A 215 22.46 48.87 6.05
CA ALA A 215 22.62 48.97 7.49
C ALA A 215 23.52 47.85 8.06
N PHE A 216 23.34 46.59 7.62
CA PHE A 216 24.24 45.47 7.99
C PHE A 216 25.68 45.60 7.46
N ALA A 217 25.90 46.39 6.41
CA ALA A 217 27.22 46.59 5.81
C ALA A 217 28.02 47.73 6.46
N PHE A 218 27.35 48.80 6.89
CA PHE A 218 27.99 50.04 7.34
C PHE A 218 27.84 50.33 8.84
N LEU A 219 26.91 49.71 9.54
CA LEU A 219 26.67 49.92 10.97
C LEU A 219 27.07 48.69 11.78
N ASP A 220 27.30 48.89 13.08
CA ASP A 220 27.59 47.79 13.99
C ASP A 220 26.39 46.82 14.05
N ASN A 221 26.67 45.53 13.83
CA ASN A 221 25.67 44.46 13.79
C ASN A 221 24.86 44.34 15.08
N ASN A 222 25.37 44.86 16.20
CA ASN A 222 24.71 44.83 17.51
C ASN A 222 23.83 46.06 17.79
N SER A 223 23.75 47.02 16.86
CA SER A 223 22.95 48.22 17.06
C SER A 223 21.47 47.94 16.83
N GLN A 224 20.61 48.40 17.76
CA GLN A 224 19.15 48.33 17.59
C GLN A 224 18.68 49.03 16.30
N LEU A 225 19.46 49.98 15.78
CA LEU A 225 19.18 50.69 14.54
C LEU A 225 19.23 49.78 13.30
N VAL A 226 20.16 48.81 13.25
CA VAL A 226 20.21 47.80 12.17
C VAL A 226 18.99 46.89 12.22
N ALA A 227 18.59 46.46 13.42
CA ALA A 227 17.39 45.64 13.61
C ALA A 227 16.09 46.38 13.22
N VAL A 228 15.94 47.65 13.60
CA VAL A 228 14.79 48.49 13.19
C VAL A 228 14.78 48.70 11.67
N SER A 229 15.94 49.00 11.07
CA SER A 229 16.07 49.14 9.61
C SER A 229 15.67 47.86 8.88
N LEU A 230 16.10 46.69 9.40
CA LEU A 230 15.71 45.39 8.90
C LEU A 230 14.20 45.16 8.97
N ILE A 231 13.58 45.46 10.10
CA ILE A 231 12.13 45.29 10.32
C ILE A 231 11.34 46.14 9.32
N VAL A 232 11.68 47.42 9.19
CA VAL A 232 10.99 48.34 8.26
C VAL A 232 11.19 47.90 6.82
N GLY A 233 12.42 47.53 6.44
CA GLY A 233 12.74 47.01 5.12
C GLY A 233 11.95 45.75 4.79
N VAL A 234 11.92 44.77 5.70
CA VAL A 234 11.17 43.51 5.53
C VAL A 234 9.68 43.78 5.41
N ALA A 235 9.08 44.60 6.28
CA ALA A 235 7.66 44.93 6.22
C ALA A 235 7.27 45.59 4.89
N LEU A 236 8.04 46.58 4.41
CA LEU A 236 7.78 47.23 3.12
C LEU A 236 8.00 46.29 1.93
N SER A 237 8.97 45.38 2.02
CA SER A 237 9.28 44.41 0.97
C SER A 237 8.14 43.43 0.70
N ARG A 238 7.28 43.19 1.70
CA ARG A 238 6.12 42.28 1.58
C ARG A 238 5.09 42.72 0.56
N ILE A 239 4.89 44.02 0.40
CA ILE A 239 4.02 44.60 -0.63
C ILE A 239 4.51 44.16 -2.02
N GLY A 240 5.83 44.22 -2.22
CA GLY A 240 6.50 43.79 -3.45
C GLY A 240 6.44 42.28 -3.67
N LEU A 241 6.75 41.48 -2.65
CA LEU A 241 6.75 40.03 -2.76
C LEU A 241 5.36 39.49 -3.15
N TRP A 242 4.31 39.91 -2.43
CA TRP A 242 2.95 39.44 -2.67
C TRP A 242 2.36 39.94 -3.98
N GLY A 243 2.65 41.19 -4.35
CA GLY A 243 2.22 41.73 -5.65
C GLY A 243 2.91 41.03 -6.83
N PHE A 244 4.17 40.64 -6.67
CA PHE A 244 4.89 39.84 -7.66
C PHE A 244 4.35 38.41 -7.76
N ASP A 245 4.10 37.73 -6.63
CA ASP A 245 3.50 36.39 -6.58
C ASP A 245 2.17 36.33 -7.34
N LEU A 246 1.25 37.26 -7.06
CA LEU A 246 -0.04 37.35 -7.77
C LEU A 246 0.12 37.61 -9.28
N SER A 247 1.11 38.42 -9.66
CA SER A 247 1.40 38.70 -11.07
C SER A 247 1.94 37.45 -11.79
N VAL A 248 2.80 36.65 -11.14
CA VAL A 248 3.35 35.41 -11.71
C VAL A 248 2.27 34.33 -11.80
N GLN A 249 1.44 34.17 -10.77
CA GLN A 249 0.31 33.23 -10.80
C GLN A 249 -0.64 33.52 -11.97
N PHE A 250 -0.96 34.81 -12.20
CA PHE A 250 -1.74 35.22 -13.37
C PHE A 250 -1.05 34.85 -14.68
N LEU A 251 0.26 35.10 -14.80
CA LEU A 251 1.04 34.75 -15.99
C LEU A 251 1.13 33.24 -16.24
N VAL A 252 1.20 32.41 -15.19
CA VAL A 252 1.21 30.94 -15.30
C VAL A 252 -0.16 30.41 -15.70
N GLN A 253 -1.24 30.98 -15.14
CA GLN A 253 -2.62 30.64 -15.51
C GLN A 253 -2.92 30.95 -16.98
N GLU A 254 -2.45 32.09 -17.49
CA GLU A 254 -2.68 32.50 -18.89
C GLU A 254 -1.66 31.92 -19.88
N GLY A 255 -0.41 31.72 -19.46
CA GLY A 255 0.71 31.37 -20.34
C GLY A 255 0.99 29.87 -20.51
N VAL A 256 0.43 29.01 -19.66
CA VAL A 256 0.62 27.54 -19.70
C VAL A 256 -0.69 26.85 -20.08
N GLY A 257 -0.63 25.94 -21.05
CA GLY A 257 -1.78 25.16 -21.53
C GLY A 257 -2.37 24.24 -20.46
N GLU A 258 -3.65 23.93 -20.56
CA GLU A 258 -4.44 23.26 -19.50
C GLU A 258 -3.87 21.91 -19.06
N ARG A 259 -3.46 21.06 -20.02
CA ARG A 259 -2.86 19.73 -19.78
C ARG A 259 -1.45 19.78 -19.18
N ALA A 260 -0.73 20.89 -19.34
CA ALA A 260 0.64 21.07 -18.83
C ALA A 260 0.69 21.92 -17.54
N ARG A 261 -0.41 22.60 -17.20
CA ARG A 261 -0.45 23.57 -16.09
C ARG A 261 -0.22 22.92 -14.72
N SER A 262 -0.81 21.75 -14.47
CA SER A 262 -0.59 21.00 -13.22
C SER A 262 0.86 20.57 -13.06
N ARG A 263 1.48 20.05 -14.14
CA ARG A 263 2.88 19.62 -14.21
C ARG A 263 3.87 20.78 -14.12
N PHE A 264 3.52 21.94 -14.69
CA PHE A 264 4.31 23.16 -14.54
C PHE A 264 4.27 23.66 -13.08
N SER A 265 3.07 23.75 -12.50
CA SER A 265 2.89 24.22 -11.12
C SER A 265 3.51 23.28 -10.08
N SER A 266 3.53 21.97 -10.34
CA SER A 266 4.23 20.99 -9.50
C SER A 266 5.74 21.19 -9.52
N THR A 267 6.31 21.44 -10.70
CA THR A 267 7.75 21.67 -10.87
C THR A 267 8.16 23.02 -10.26
N GLU A 268 7.33 24.05 -10.40
CA GLU A 268 7.48 25.34 -9.73
C GLU A 268 7.51 25.21 -8.20
N MET A 269 6.54 24.48 -7.61
CA MET A 269 6.49 24.21 -6.16
C MET A 269 7.70 23.41 -5.68
N ALA A 270 8.15 22.41 -6.45
CA ALA A 270 9.36 21.67 -6.13
C ALA A 270 10.60 22.58 -6.13
N LEU A 271 10.72 23.48 -7.11
CA LEU A 271 11.82 24.43 -7.18
C LEU A 271 11.79 25.45 -6.02
N GLN A 272 10.62 25.92 -5.61
CA GLN A 272 10.44 26.76 -4.43
C GLN A 272 10.91 26.04 -3.15
N SER A 273 10.51 24.79 -2.98
CA SER A 273 10.89 23.96 -1.83
C SER A 273 12.41 23.74 -1.76
N VAL A 274 13.08 23.57 -2.91
CA VAL A 274 14.55 23.48 -2.97
C VAL A 274 15.21 24.77 -2.49
N PHE A 275 14.73 25.94 -2.95
CA PHE A 275 15.28 27.22 -2.52
C PHE A 275 15.02 27.52 -1.03
N GLU A 276 13.88 27.10 -0.51
CA GLU A 276 13.56 27.18 0.92
C GLU A 276 14.50 26.27 1.75
N LEU A 277 14.76 25.04 1.28
CA LEU A 277 15.72 24.14 1.91
C LEU A 277 17.14 24.72 1.93
N ILE A 278 17.56 25.40 0.86
CA ILE A 278 18.85 26.11 0.81
C ILE A 278 18.87 27.27 1.83
N SER A 279 17.73 27.97 2.02
CA SER A 279 17.59 29.01 3.06
C SER A 279 17.83 28.42 4.45
N PHE A 280 17.19 27.29 4.78
CA PHE A 280 17.41 26.61 6.06
C PHE A 280 18.84 26.08 6.22
N ALA A 281 19.40 25.47 5.17
CA ALA A 281 20.80 25.00 5.17
C ALA A 281 21.78 26.15 5.45
N THR A 282 21.52 27.35 4.91
CA THR A 282 22.33 28.53 5.17
C THR A 282 22.31 28.91 6.66
N THR A 283 21.17 28.77 7.34
CA THR A 283 21.08 29.03 8.79
C THR A 283 21.71 27.94 9.65
N ILE A 284 21.80 26.70 9.15
CA ILE A 284 22.54 25.61 9.81
C ILE A 284 24.05 25.86 9.72
N VAL A 285 24.53 26.32 8.56
CA VAL A 285 25.95 26.65 8.35
C VAL A 285 26.38 27.88 9.15
N PHE A 286 25.49 28.85 9.32
CA PHE A 286 25.72 30.08 10.09
C PHE A 286 24.80 30.19 11.32
N PRO A 287 25.01 29.37 12.37
CA PRO A 287 24.07 29.26 13.49
C PRO A 287 24.16 30.42 14.49
N LEU A 288 25.28 31.17 14.50
CA LEU A 288 25.53 32.23 15.48
C LEU A 288 24.82 33.54 15.08
N PRO A 289 24.21 34.28 16.02
CA PRO A 289 23.51 35.53 15.73
C PRO A 289 24.43 36.61 15.13
N GLY A 290 25.72 36.63 15.51
CA GLY A 290 26.72 37.52 14.91
C GLY A 290 27.06 37.20 13.45
N GLN A 291 26.72 36.00 12.97
CA GLN A 291 26.91 35.55 11.59
C GLN A 291 25.65 35.74 10.73
N PHE A 292 24.53 36.21 11.30
CA PHE A 292 23.25 36.39 10.60
C PHE A 292 23.34 37.30 9.36
N LYS A 293 24.35 38.18 9.30
CA LYS A 293 24.66 39.00 8.12
C LYS A 293 24.88 38.17 6.84
N TYR A 294 25.44 36.96 6.90
CA TYR A 294 25.69 36.13 5.72
C TYR A 294 24.37 35.59 5.10
N PRO A 295 23.46 34.97 5.87
CA PRO A 295 22.10 34.68 5.40
C PRO A 295 21.37 35.90 4.80
N VAL A 296 21.51 37.09 5.41
CA VAL A 296 20.92 38.34 4.91
C VAL A 296 21.48 38.72 3.53
N TYR A 297 22.80 38.66 3.34
CA TYR A 297 23.42 38.94 2.04
C TYR A 297 23.03 37.92 0.96
N ILE A 298 22.94 36.64 1.31
CA ILE A 298 22.50 35.58 0.38
C ILE A 298 21.06 35.83 -0.06
N SER A 299 20.17 36.16 0.88
CA SER A 299 18.76 36.49 0.60
C SER A 299 18.63 37.71 -0.30
N TYR A 300 19.40 38.76 -0.05
CA TYR A 300 19.40 39.95 -0.92
C TYR A 300 20.01 39.68 -2.31
N GLY A 301 21.02 38.81 -2.38
CA GLY A 301 21.58 38.31 -3.63
C GLY A 301 20.52 37.59 -4.47
N ALA A 302 19.72 36.72 -3.85
CA ALA A 302 18.59 36.04 -4.50
C ALA A 302 17.56 37.02 -5.06
N ILE A 303 17.19 38.06 -4.29
CA ILE A 303 16.28 39.13 -4.74
C ILE A 303 16.88 39.95 -5.89
N THR A 304 18.19 40.21 -5.85
CA THR A 304 18.90 40.92 -6.91
C THR A 304 18.88 40.12 -8.22
N VAL A 305 19.16 38.81 -8.13
CA VAL A 305 19.06 37.89 -9.26
C VAL A 305 17.63 37.85 -9.78
N ALA A 306 16.63 37.74 -8.89
CA ALA A 306 15.22 37.81 -9.26
C ALA A 306 14.88 39.12 -9.99
N ALA A 307 15.33 40.28 -9.52
CA ALA A 307 15.03 41.58 -10.13
C ALA A 307 15.67 41.78 -11.52
N ILE A 308 16.80 41.12 -11.78
CA ILE A 308 17.50 41.16 -13.06
C ILE A 308 16.92 40.14 -14.04
N CYS A 309 16.53 38.96 -13.56
CA CYS A 309 16.10 37.81 -14.36
C CYS A 309 14.96 38.12 -15.37
N PRO A 310 13.81 38.73 -15.01
CA PRO A 310 12.67 38.93 -15.90
C PRO A 310 12.86 40.05 -16.94
N ARG A 311 13.99 40.77 -16.93
CA ARG A 311 14.25 41.86 -17.87
C ARG A 311 14.81 41.35 -19.20
N ARG A 312 13.99 40.73 -20.07
CA ARG A 312 13.94 40.92 -21.55
C ARG A 312 13.07 39.90 -22.34
N ARG A 313 12.38 40.46 -23.36
CA ARG A 313 11.94 39.93 -24.69
C ARG A 313 10.47 39.56 -24.94
N THR A 314 9.53 40.44 -24.58
CA THR A 314 8.10 40.38 -24.97
C THR A 314 7.73 41.21 -26.22
N GLY A 315 8.70 41.86 -26.86
CA GLY A 315 8.46 42.63 -28.09
C GLY A 315 8.19 41.76 -29.32
N CYS A 316 7.40 42.30 -30.27
CA CYS A 316 7.14 41.64 -31.56
C CYS A 316 8.44 41.24 -32.27
N LEU A 317 8.39 40.16 -33.04
CA LEU A 317 9.55 39.60 -33.75
C LEU A 317 10.20 40.64 -34.66
N THR A 318 9.40 41.55 -35.21
CA THR A 318 9.84 42.62 -36.10
C THR A 318 10.66 43.69 -35.38
N CYS A 319 10.21 44.18 -34.22
CA CYS A 319 11.00 45.12 -33.39
C CYS A 319 12.24 44.44 -32.81
N ARG A 320 12.12 43.16 -32.46
CA ARG A 320 13.21 42.35 -31.91
C ARG A 320 14.31 42.11 -32.93
N ALA A 321 13.98 41.73 -34.16
CA ALA A 321 14.93 41.58 -35.26
C ALA A 321 15.68 42.88 -35.55
N ARG A 322 14.99 44.02 -35.37
CA ARG A 322 15.54 45.36 -35.55
C ARG A 322 16.24 45.92 -34.31
N LYS A 323 16.31 45.16 -33.21
CA LYS A 323 16.92 45.57 -31.93
C LYS A 323 16.37 46.89 -31.36
N VAL A 324 15.12 47.22 -31.66
CA VAL A 324 14.42 48.41 -31.12
C VAL A 324 13.38 48.01 -30.08
N ARG A 325 13.14 48.87 -29.08
CA ARG A 325 12.14 48.62 -28.03
C ARG A 325 10.74 48.59 -28.65
N CYS A 326 9.97 47.54 -28.34
CA CYS A 326 8.58 47.37 -28.75
C CYS A 326 7.66 47.93 -27.66
N ASP A 327 6.60 48.61 -28.05
CA ASP A 327 5.57 49.15 -27.16
C ASP A 327 4.47 48.12 -26.81
N GLU A 328 4.52 46.94 -27.45
CA GLU A 328 3.69 45.76 -27.15
C GLU A 328 2.17 45.94 -27.38
N ALA A 329 1.75 47.01 -28.06
CA ALA A 329 0.36 47.17 -28.49
C ALA A 329 -0.03 46.06 -29.48
N LYS A 330 -1.21 45.46 -29.27
CA LYS A 330 -1.84 44.46 -30.15
C LYS A 330 -3.06 45.11 -30.84
N PRO A 331 -3.33 44.83 -32.12
CA PRO A 331 -2.71 43.81 -32.98
C PRO A 331 -1.35 44.23 -33.59
N THR A 332 -1.03 45.52 -33.64
CA THR A 332 0.24 46.03 -34.19
C THR A 332 0.87 47.06 -33.26
N CYS A 333 2.19 46.98 -33.04
CA CYS A 333 2.90 47.93 -32.19
C CYS A 333 3.13 49.26 -32.92
N ALA A 334 3.11 50.39 -32.21
CA ALA A 334 3.26 51.74 -32.76
C ALA A 334 4.55 51.92 -33.57
N ASN A 335 5.64 51.25 -33.16
CA ASN A 335 6.91 51.31 -33.88
C ASN A 335 6.86 50.57 -35.24
N CYS A 336 6.10 49.48 -35.33
CA CYS A 336 5.81 48.79 -36.60
C CYS A 336 4.80 49.57 -37.46
N THR A 337 3.79 50.19 -36.84
CA THR A 337 2.79 51.03 -37.52
C THR A 337 3.44 52.26 -38.17
N ARG A 338 4.28 52.98 -37.43
CA ARG A 338 4.99 54.17 -37.94
C ARG A 338 5.88 53.86 -39.14
N LEU A 339 6.48 52.68 -39.16
CA LEU A 339 7.42 52.25 -40.19
C LEU A 339 6.78 51.34 -41.24
N ARG A 340 5.46 51.13 -41.18
CA ARG A 340 4.68 50.25 -42.07
C ARG A 340 5.28 48.85 -42.21
N LEU A 341 5.82 48.31 -41.12
CA LEU A 341 6.38 46.96 -41.08
C LEU A 341 5.35 45.98 -40.54
N GLN A 342 5.36 44.76 -41.08
CA GLN A 342 4.49 43.69 -40.60
C GLN A 342 4.83 43.36 -39.14
N CYS A 343 3.89 43.60 -38.22
CA CYS A 343 4.08 43.37 -36.80
C CYS A 343 3.69 41.93 -36.46
N ILE A 344 4.68 41.07 -36.23
CA ILE A 344 4.44 39.64 -35.98
C ILE A 344 4.73 39.35 -34.50
N TYR A 345 3.70 38.98 -33.75
CA TYR A 345 3.86 38.35 -32.45
C TYR A 345 3.95 36.83 -32.64
N LYS A 346 4.68 36.13 -31.77
CA LYS A 346 4.78 34.67 -31.82
C LYS A 346 3.39 34.10 -31.47
N ASN A 347 2.67 33.57 -32.46
CA ASN A 347 1.37 32.92 -32.26
C ASN A 347 1.58 31.58 -31.55
N ILE A 348 0.95 31.40 -30.39
CA ILE A 348 0.67 30.08 -29.83
C ILE A 348 -0.77 29.81 -30.27
N VAL A 349 -0.97 28.87 -31.18
CA VAL A 349 -2.30 28.51 -31.71
C VAL A 349 -2.93 27.47 -30.77
N PRO A 350 -4.11 27.71 -30.17
CA PRO A 350 -4.95 26.66 -29.61
C PRO A 350 -5.83 26.07 -30.73
N GLY A 351 -5.85 24.74 -30.86
CA GLY A 351 -6.66 24.03 -31.84
C GLY A 351 -8.16 24.15 -31.57
N ILE A 352 -8.89 24.66 -32.55
CA ILE A 352 -10.36 24.55 -32.68
C ILE A 352 -10.63 24.01 -34.08
N ALA A 353 -11.30 22.86 -34.16
CA ALA A 353 -11.74 22.23 -35.40
C ALA A 353 -12.92 22.99 -36.03
N PRO A 354 -13.00 23.15 -37.37
CA PRO A 354 -14.23 23.54 -38.05
C PRO A 354 -14.90 22.35 -38.77
N ARG A 355 -16.24 22.40 -38.81
CA ARG A 355 -17.18 21.39 -39.31
C ARG A 355 -17.67 21.73 -40.73
N ARG A 356 -17.83 20.68 -41.57
CA ARG A 356 -18.63 20.49 -42.83
C ARG A 356 -18.11 21.03 -44.20
N ALA A 357 -17.65 20.07 -45.04
CA ALA A 357 -18.05 19.64 -46.42
C ALA A 357 -18.60 20.66 -47.47
N PRO A 358 -18.51 20.44 -48.83
CA PRO A 358 -18.53 19.11 -49.51
C PRO A 358 -17.75 18.91 -50.85
N GLN A 359 -17.77 17.64 -51.33
CA GLN A 359 -17.76 17.14 -52.73
C GLN A 359 -16.46 17.13 -53.60
N ARG A 360 -15.91 15.93 -53.90
CA ARG A 360 -16.16 15.13 -55.13
C ARG A 360 -15.28 13.85 -55.20
N ILE A 361 -15.93 12.75 -55.58
CA ILE A 361 -15.48 11.39 -55.98
C ILE A 361 -15.03 11.45 -57.48
N PRO A 362 -14.44 10.46 -58.22
CA PRO A 362 -13.99 9.07 -57.93
C PRO A 362 -12.63 8.55 -58.52
N GLN A 363 -12.10 7.47 -57.89
CA GLN A 363 -11.61 6.18 -58.47
C GLN A 363 -10.36 6.09 -59.39
N PRO A 364 -9.84 4.88 -59.73
CA PRO A 364 -9.79 3.59 -58.97
C PRO A 364 -8.48 2.76 -59.16
N ALA A 365 -8.40 1.66 -58.37
CA ALA A 365 -7.95 0.30 -58.76
C ALA A 365 -6.47 -0.06 -58.53
N PHE A 366 -6.02 -1.30 -58.29
CA PHE A 366 -6.55 -2.66 -58.51
C PHE A 366 -5.88 -3.65 -57.51
N THR A 367 -6.66 -4.66 -57.07
CA THR A 367 -6.35 -6.09 -56.81
C THR A 367 -4.90 -6.61 -56.73
N ALA A 368 -4.60 -7.45 -55.72
CA ALA A 368 -4.55 -8.93 -55.84
C ALA A 368 -3.80 -9.61 -54.67
N ASP A 369 -4.48 -10.50 -53.95
CA ASP A 369 -3.94 -11.74 -53.33
C ASP A 369 -3.68 -12.78 -54.46
N PRO A 370 -2.98 -13.96 -54.31
CA PRO A 370 -3.06 -14.88 -53.15
C PRO A 370 -1.87 -15.90 -52.92
N ILE A 371 -2.08 -16.84 -51.96
CA ILE A 371 -1.47 -18.19 -51.76
C ILE A 371 0.01 -18.24 -51.30
N GLY A 372 0.47 -18.94 -50.25
CA GLY A 372 -0.07 -19.93 -49.30
C GLY A 372 1.09 -20.83 -48.84
N ALA A 373 1.17 -21.24 -47.56
CA ALA A 373 1.71 -22.54 -47.07
C ALA A 373 1.89 -22.57 -45.54
N HIS A 374 1.53 -23.73 -44.98
CA HIS A 374 1.49 -24.13 -43.57
C HIS A 374 2.86 -24.35 -42.89
N ILE A 375 2.81 -24.43 -41.55
CA ILE A 375 3.58 -25.19 -40.53
C ILE A 375 3.92 -24.21 -39.38
N GLN A 376 3.17 -24.09 -38.29
CA GLN A 376 2.77 -25.02 -37.22
C GLN A 376 3.84 -25.27 -36.12
N ASP A 377 3.55 -24.65 -34.97
CA ASP A 377 3.81 -24.99 -33.55
C ASP A 377 5.23 -25.03 -32.93
N ARG A 378 5.43 -24.13 -31.95
CA ARG A 378 5.49 -24.55 -30.53
C ARG A 378 4.87 -23.49 -29.59
N PRO A 379 4.27 -23.92 -28.47
CA PRO A 379 3.36 -23.16 -27.62
C PRO A 379 4.09 -22.46 -26.47
N ASP A 380 3.39 -21.56 -25.76
CA ASP A 380 3.55 -21.21 -24.32
C ASP A 380 3.27 -19.70 -24.07
N VAL A 381 2.00 -19.31 -24.09
CA VAL A 381 1.45 -18.17 -23.32
C VAL A 381 0.00 -18.50 -22.93
N ASN A 382 -0.32 -18.29 -21.64
CA ASN A 382 -1.51 -18.73 -20.89
C ASN A 382 -2.87 -18.50 -21.55
N TYR A 383 -3.57 -19.61 -21.84
CA TYR A 383 -4.97 -19.66 -22.26
C TYR A 383 -5.95 -19.24 -21.12
N PHE A 384 -5.62 -19.50 -19.85
CA PHE A 384 -6.49 -19.19 -18.69
C PHE A 384 -6.64 -17.68 -18.40
N ASP A 385 -5.61 -16.87 -18.67
CA ASP A 385 -5.67 -15.41 -18.53
C ASP A 385 -6.65 -14.78 -19.54
N THR A 386 -6.91 -15.47 -20.65
CA THR A 386 -7.76 -14.95 -21.73
C THR A 386 -9.23 -15.28 -21.50
N VAL A 387 -9.54 -16.42 -20.84
CA VAL A 387 -10.91 -16.91 -20.61
C VAL A 387 -11.51 -16.39 -19.29
N LEU A 388 -10.67 -16.09 -18.29
CA LEU A 388 -11.12 -15.63 -16.97
C LEU A 388 -11.09 -14.11 -16.78
N GLN A 389 -10.67 -13.34 -17.78
CA GLN A 389 -10.74 -11.88 -17.72
C GLN A 389 -12.21 -11.40 -17.61
N PRO A 390 -12.53 -10.52 -16.64
CA PRO A 390 -13.85 -9.92 -16.55
C PRO A 390 -14.12 -9.08 -17.81
N ARG A 391 -15.17 -9.42 -18.56
CA ARG A 391 -15.74 -8.53 -19.58
C ARG A 391 -16.17 -7.24 -18.88
N GLU A 392 -15.62 -6.11 -19.34
CA GLU A 392 -15.69 -4.78 -18.71
C GLU A 392 -16.99 -4.49 -17.94
N LEU A 393 -16.91 -4.56 -16.61
CA LEU A 393 -17.83 -3.92 -15.69
C LEU A 393 -17.02 -2.97 -14.81
N ARG A 394 -16.95 -1.74 -15.30
CA ARG A 394 -16.51 -0.52 -14.61
C ARG A 394 -16.84 -0.57 -13.10
N PRO A 395 -15.88 -0.43 -12.18
CA PRO A 395 -16.19 -0.28 -10.76
C PRO A 395 -16.80 1.11 -10.54
N GLN A 396 -18.10 1.15 -10.26
CA GLN A 396 -18.71 2.30 -9.60
C GLN A 396 -18.18 2.35 -8.17
N ARG A 397 -17.58 3.48 -7.80
CA ARG A 397 -17.31 3.83 -6.40
C ARG A 397 -18.62 3.74 -5.60
N ALA A 398 -18.74 2.73 -4.75
CA ALA A 398 -19.76 2.67 -3.72
C ALA A 398 -19.32 3.57 -2.56
N SER A 399 -19.66 4.86 -2.64
CA SER A 399 -19.78 5.75 -1.50
C SER A 399 -21.24 5.76 -1.04
N GLN A 400 -21.65 4.75 -0.29
CA GLN A 400 -22.89 4.76 0.49
C GLN A 400 -22.73 3.90 1.75
N ILE A 401 -22.38 4.53 2.86
CA ILE A 401 -22.79 4.03 4.19
C ILE A 401 -23.87 4.97 4.67
N SER A 402 -25.08 4.45 4.69
CA SER A 402 -26.24 5.03 5.36
C SER A 402 -26.03 4.91 6.87
N GLN A 403 -26.07 6.02 7.58
CA GLN A 403 -26.13 6.04 9.05
C GLN A 403 -27.52 5.56 9.49
N GLN A 404 -27.61 4.36 10.04
CA GLN A 404 -28.78 3.92 10.78
C GLN A 404 -28.57 4.24 12.26
N GLN A 405 -29.44 5.11 12.77
CA GLN A 405 -29.54 5.51 14.17
C GLN A 405 -29.78 4.30 15.08
N VAL A 406 -28.99 4.15 16.14
CA VAL A 406 -29.39 3.39 17.33
C VAL A 406 -29.28 4.31 18.53
N THR A 407 -30.45 4.61 19.08
CA THR A 407 -30.74 5.33 20.33
C THR A 407 -30.07 4.68 21.53
N GLU A 408 -29.37 5.50 22.32
CA GLU A 408 -28.90 5.19 23.68
C GLU A 408 -30.08 5.00 24.64
N HIS A 409 -30.06 3.91 25.41
CA HIS A 409 -30.71 3.84 26.71
C HIS A 409 -29.65 3.52 27.78
N ALA A 410 -29.63 4.35 28.82
CA ALA A 410 -28.63 4.39 29.88
C ALA A 410 -29.06 3.64 31.16
N LEU A 411 -28.04 3.30 31.97
CA LEU A 411 -27.98 3.03 33.43
C LEU A 411 -28.18 1.57 33.94
N PRO A 412 -27.67 1.18 35.13
CA PRO A 412 -26.52 1.72 35.91
C PRO A 412 -25.54 0.63 36.45
N SER A 413 -24.49 1.13 37.10
CA SER A 413 -23.34 0.51 37.74
C SER A 413 -23.63 -0.50 38.88
N ALA A 414 -22.75 -1.50 39.07
CA ALA A 414 -22.48 -2.11 40.38
C ALA A 414 -21.07 -2.73 40.48
N SER A 415 -20.31 -2.26 41.48
CA SER A 415 -19.15 -2.85 42.18
C SER A 415 -19.49 -4.22 42.80
N ASN A 416 -18.63 -5.22 43.09
CA ASN A 416 -17.25 -5.28 43.61
C ASN A 416 -16.78 -6.79 43.64
N PRO A 417 -15.58 -7.16 44.17
CA PRO A 417 -14.63 -8.12 43.55
C PRO A 417 -14.59 -9.54 44.15
N VAL A 418 -13.97 -10.49 43.43
CA VAL A 418 -13.29 -11.69 43.99
C VAL A 418 -12.05 -12.02 43.15
N ALA A 419 -10.94 -12.35 43.83
CA ALA A 419 -9.63 -12.67 43.29
C ALA A 419 -9.46 -14.18 43.02
N ASP A 420 -8.80 -14.56 41.91
CA ASP A 420 -7.52 -15.32 41.91
C ASP A 420 -7.16 -15.89 40.51
N PHE A 421 -5.84 -15.80 40.20
CA PHE A 421 -5.05 -16.15 39.01
C PHE A 421 -5.27 -15.34 37.70
N PRO A 422 -4.20 -14.79 37.09
CA PRO A 422 -4.33 -13.78 36.04
C PRO A 422 -4.67 -14.45 34.71
N GLY A 423 -5.94 -14.39 34.32
CA GLY A 423 -6.28 -14.49 32.90
C GLY A 423 -5.66 -13.31 32.17
N PHE A 424 -4.94 -13.56 31.07
CA PHE A 424 -4.35 -12.51 30.25
C PHE A 424 -5.46 -11.58 29.75
N ASP A 425 -5.41 -10.31 30.17
CA ASP A 425 -6.38 -9.30 29.74
C ASP A 425 -6.09 -8.88 28.30
N MET A 426 -6.57 -9.69 27.35
CA MET A 426 -6.38 -9.41 25.93
C MET A 426 -7.08 -8.12 25.48
N LEU A 427 -8.07 -7.61 26.24
CA LEU A 427 -8.69 -6.32 25.99
C LEU A 427 -7.80 -5.17 26.48
N GLY A 428 -7.12 -5.31 27.62
CA GLY A 428 -6.08 -4.39 28.09
C GLY A 428 -4.84 -4.35 27.17
N PHE A 429 -4.41 -5.53 26.68
CA PHE A 429 -3.38 -5.66 25.64
C PHE A 429 -3.72 -4.87 24.37
N ILE A 430 -5.01 -4.85 23.99
CA ILE A 430 -5.52 -4.14 22.81
C ILE A 430 -5.79 -2.65 23.08
N GLY A 431 -6.30 -2.28 24.25
CA GLY A 431 -6.59 -0.89 24.61
C GLY A 431 -5.35 0.00 24.77
N GLU A 432 -4.22 -0.55 25.19
CA GLU A 432 -2.93 0.16 25.22
C GLU A 432 -2.44 0.51 23.80
N ILE A 433 -3.00 -0.10 22.73
CA ILE A 433 -2.53 0.00 21.35
C ILE A 433 -2.48 1.39 20.77
N THR A 434 -3.46 2.20 21.05
CA THR A 434 -3.55 3.54 20.48
C THR A 434 -2.76 4.58 21.30
N SER A 435 -2.72 4.41 22.62
CA SER A 435 -2.12 5.34 23.59
C SER A 435 -0.60 5.47 23.47
N ASP A 436 0.14 4.36 23.48
CA ASP A 436 1.62 4.40 23.51
C ASP A 436 2.25 4.81 22.17
N PHE A 437 1.54 4.60 21.06
CA PHE A 437 2.02 4.95 19.72
C PHE A 437 1.79 6.42 19.38
N GLU A 438 0.68 7.03 19.82
CA GLU A 438 0.54 8.49 19.77
C GLU A 438 1.65 9.16 20.59
N GLN A 439 1.97 8.61 21.76
CA GLN A 439 2.94 9.17 22.69
C GLN A 439 4.40 9.09 22.17
N LYS A 440 4.82 7.97 21.57
CA LYS A 440 6.16 7.85 20.93
C LYS A 440 6.32 8.66 19.65
N HIS A 441 5.23 8.88 18.90
CA HIS A 441 5.24 9.76 17.72
C HIS A 441 5.30 11.26 18.12
N LEU A 442 4.76 11.59 19.30
CA LEU A 442 4.92 12.89 19.97
C LEU A 442 6.34 13.09 20.54
N ASP A 443 7.00 12.05 21.04
CA ASP A 443 8.39 12.14 21.55
C ASP A 443 9.42 12.34 20.43
N LEU A 444 9.21 11.77 19.23
CA LEU A 444 10.07 12.01 18.06
C LEU A 444 9.90 13.40 17.44
N THR A 445 8.76 14.06 17.69
CA THR A 445 8.50 15.43 17.25
C THR A 445 8.90 16.47 18.30
N ASN A 446 9.09 16.07 19.56
CA ASN A 446 9.41 16.95 20.69
C ASN A 446 10.57 16.41 21.58
N GLY A 447 11.82 16.42 21.14
CA GLY A 447 12.92 16.25 22.10
C GLY A 447 14.31 15.91 21.57
N GLY A 448 15.18 16.90 21.53
CA GLY A 448 16.62 16.69 21.41
C GLY A 448 17.26 16.24 22.73
N SER A 449 18.35 15.47 22.59
CA SER A 449 19.46 15.27 23.53
C SER A 449 19.12 14.88 24.97
N GLN A 450 19.24 13.58 25.29
CA GLN A 450 19.84 13.10 26.55
C GLN A 450 20.12 11.58 26.44
N PHE A 451 21.40 11.22 26.23
CA PHE A 451 21.92 9.88 26.49
C PHE A 451 22.25 9.79 27.99
N PRO A 452 21.75 8.81 28.76
CA PRO A 452 22.32 8.48 30.05
C PRO A 452 23.58 7.61 29.86
N PRO A 453 24.58 7.72 30.76
CA PRO A 453 25.84 7.01 30.63
C PRO A 453 25.69 5.53 31.03
N ALA A 454 26.48 4.68 30.37
CA ALA A 454 26.66 3.29 30.73
C ALA A 454 27.18 3.16 32.17
N SER A 455 26.50 2.38 33.01
CA SER A 455 26.99 1.93 34.30
C SER A 455 27.41 0.46 34.22
N GLU A 456 28.66 0.25 34.62
CA GLU A 456 29.35 -1.01 34.87
C GLU A 456 28.63 -1.85 35.94
N GLU A 457 28.66 -3.18 35.78
CA GLU A 457 28.69 -4.26 36.80
C GLU A 457 28.34 -5.59 36.08
N SER A 458 28.89 -6.77 36.34
CA SER A 458 30.08 -7.27 37.02
C SER A 458 30.09 -8.78 36.74
N SER A 459 31.19 -9.35 36.22
CA SER A 459 31.35 -10.81 36.08
C SER A 459 31.66 -11.47 37.43
N PRO A 460 31.46 -12.80 37.55
CA PRO A 460 32.42 -13.61 38.30
C PRO A 460 32.95 -14.84 37.53
N THR A 461 34.27 -14.84 37.35
CA THR A 461 35.28 -15.89 37.67
C THR A 461 35.23 -17.33 37.09
N LEU A 462 36.04 -17.56 36.02
CA LEU A 462 37.21 -18.48 35.83
C LEU A 462 37.47 -19.68 36.78
N PRO A 463 38.07 -20.80 36.28
CA PRO A 463 39.55 -20.93 36.16
C PRO A 463 40.03 -21.65 34.87
N ARG A 464 40.89 -21.08 34.03
CA ARG A 464 42.37 -21.04 34.01
C ARG A 464 43.08 -22.42 34.00
N PHE A 465 43.55 -22.83 32.82
CA PHE A 465 44.75 -23.66 32.67
C PHE A 465 45.68 -23.06 31.59
N VAL A 466 46.99 -23.10 31.85
CA VAL A 466 48.06 -22.34 31.18
C VAL A 466 48.78 -23.23 30.16
N GLY A 467 49.08 -22.69 28.98
CA GLY A 467 50.01 -23.27 28.00
C GLY A 467 50.33 -22.28 26.87
N THR A 468 51.61 -21.99 26.67
CA THR A 468 52.23 -20.87 25.94
C THR A 468 52.31 -20.98 24.40
N VAL A 469 52.05 -19.85 23.72
CA VAL A 469 52.82 -19.23 22.61
C VAL A 469 52.79 -19.86 21.19
N ASN A 470 52.15 -19.20 20.21
CA ASN A 470 52.77 -18.46 19.08
C ASN A 470 51.73 -18.04 18.01
N HIS A 471 51.86 -16.82 17.48
CA HIS A 471 51.11 -16.30 16.34
C HIS A 471 51.49 -16.99 15.03
N THR A 472 50.52 -17.37 14.20
CA THR A 472 50.54 -17.22 12.73
C THR A 472 49.16 -17.54 12.14
N GLU A 473 48.77 -16.74 11.16
CA GLU A 473 47.52 -16.82 10.39
C GLU A 473 47.29 -18.20 9.75
N ARG A 474 46.05 -18.71 9.79
CA ARG A 474 45.56 -19.76 8.89
C ARG A 474 44.03 -19.76 8.79
N HIS A 475 43.53 -19.64 7.56
CA HIS A 475 42.21 -20.10 7.15
C HIS A 475 42.06 -21.62 7.38
N PRO A 476 40.85 -22.12 7.72
CA PRO A 476 40.51 -23.52 7.50
C PRO A 476 39.35 -23.68 6.49
N THR A 477 39.70 -24.30 5.37
CA THR A 477 38.86 -25.14 4.50
C THR A 477 38.30 -26.34 5.27
N TRP A 478 37.02 -26.67 5.06
CA TRP A 478 36.44 -27.94 5.47
C TRP A 478 35.97 -28.73 4.25
N THR A 479 36.63 -29.87 4.03
CA THR A 479 36.28 -30.96 3.13
C THR A 479 35.56 -32.04 3.95
N VAL A 480 34.46 -32.60 3.43
CA VAL A 480 33.94 -33.90 3.87
C VAL A 480 33.81 -34.80 2.65
N GLU A 481 34.33 -36.00 2.80
CA GLU A 481 34.56 -37.05 1.81
C GLU A 481 33.26 -37.62 1.23
N ALA A 482 33.23 -37.73 -0.10
CA ALA A 482 32.27 -38.56 -0.82
C ALA A 482 32.99 -39.84 -1.27
N SER A 483 32.58 -40.99 -0.72
CA SER A 483 32.97 -42.30 -1.24
C SER A 483 32.07 -42.68 -2.41
N VAL A 484 32.70 -42.78 -3.57
CA VAL A 484 32.17 -43.22 -4.86
C VAL A 484 32.18 -44.74 -4.93
N ASP A 485 31.05 -45.36 -5.21
CA ASP A 485 31.02 -46.66 -5.90
C ASP A 485 30.39 -46.46 -7.29
N THR A 486 31.27 -46.62 -8.27
CA THR A 486 31.12 -46.53 -9.71
C THR A 486 30.15 -47.57 -10.27
N LEU A 487 29.36 -47.22 -11.30
CA LEU A 487 29.11 -47.99 -12.53
C LEU A 487 28.21 -47.18 -13.51
N PRO A 488 28.17 -47.50 -14.82
CA PRO A 488 28.90 -46.77 -15.87
C PRO A 488 28.03 -45.91 -16.81
N ILE A 489 28.70 -44.99 -17.50
CA ILE A 489 28.21 -44.14 -18.60
C ILE A 489 27.85 -45.01 -19.83
N PRO A 490 26.79 -44.66 -20.56
CA PRO A 490 26.95 -44.47 -22.00
C PRO A 490 26.51 -43.09 -22.50
N SER A 491 27.17 -42.76 -23.60
CA SER A 491 27.19 -41.59 -24.46
C SER A 491 25.86 -41.12 -25.05
N ASP A 492 25.82 -39.80 -25.32
CA ASP A 492 25.22 -39.12 -26.48
C ASP A 492 24.33 -39.97 -27.39
N ASP A 493 23.01 -39.86 -27.21
CA ASP A 493 22.02 -39.75 -28.28
C ASP A 493 20.73 -39.17 -27.67
N LEU A 494 20.56 -37.85 -27.77
CA LEU A 494 19.35 -37.12 -27.39
C LEU A 494 18.64 -36.68 -28.68
N SER A 495 18.05 -37.66 -29.36
CA SER A 495 16.98 -37.46 -30.33
C SER A 495 16.08 -38.68 -30.29
N ASP A 496 14.78 -38.43 -30.11
CA ASP A 496 13.67 -39.39 -30.06
C ASP A 496 13.41 -40.08 -28.71
N GLU A 497 12.77 -39.35 -27.78
CA GLU A 497 11.80 -39.92 -26.84
C GLU A 497 10.74 -38.86 -26.49
N VAL A 498 9.88 -38.55 -27.46
CA VAL A 498 8.49 -38.20 -27.17
C VAL A 498 7.78 -39.53 -26.95
N GLU A 499 7.79 -40.03 -25.71
CA GLU A 499 6.93 -41.16 -25.36
C GLU A 499 5.47 -40.69 -25.42
N GLN A 500 4.76 -41.18 -26.44
CA GLN A 500 3.31 -41.27 -26.48
C GLN A 500 2.80 -41.89 -25.16
N VAL A 501 1.88 -41.17 -24.50
CA VAL A 501 1.09 -41.66 -23.37
C VAL A 501 0.07 -42.69 -23.88
N ASP A 502 0.53 -43.87 -24.28
CA ASP A 502 -0.32 -45.01 -24.71
C ASP A 502 -0.06 -46.29 -23.89
N GLY A 503 0.59 -46.18 -22.72
CA GLY A 503 1.01 -47.32 -21.92
C GLY A 503 0.86 -47.16 -20.41
N ILE A 504 -0.27 -46.66 -19.90
CA ILE A 504 -0.55 -46.74 -18.45
C ILE A 504 -0.88 -48.21 -18.11
N LEU A 505 0.08 -48.94 -17.55
CA LEU A 505 -0.14 -50.27 -17.00
C LEU A 505 -0.98 -50.14 -15.72
N TRP A 506 -2.30 -50.24 -15.86
CA TRP A 506 -3.22 -50.23 -14.73
C TRP A 506 -2.91 -51.41 -13.80
N PRO A 507 -2.86 -51.22 -12.46
CA PRO A 507 -2.65 -52.32 -11.52
C PRO A 507 -3.73 -53.42 -11.62
N GLU A 508 -4.93 -53.04 -12.08
CA GLU A 508 -6.15 -53.85 -12.31
C GLU A 508 -6.95 -53.23 -13.48
N THR A 509 -8.20 -53.63 -13.75
CA THR A 509 -9.06 -52.88 -14.69
C THR A 509 -9.27 -51.45 -14.18
N ARG A 510 -9.27 -50.45 -15.08
CA ARG A 510 -9.46 -49.02 -14.74
C ARG A 510 -10.68 -48.79 -13.85
N GLU A 511 -11.79 -49.46 -14.15
CA GLU A 511 -13.04 -49.36 -13.38
C GLU A 511 -12.88 -49.87 -11.94
N SER A 512 -12.18 -51.00 -11.72
CA SER A 512 -11.89 -51.53 -10.37
C SER A 512 -11.04 -50.55 -9.57
N TYR A 513 -10.04 -49.95 -10.22
CA TYR A 513 -9.16 -48.98 -9.56
C TYR A 513 -9.90 -47.70 -9.17
N GLU A 514 -10.73 -47.16 -10.06
CA GLU A 514 -11.56 -45.98 -9.80
C GLU A 514 -12.59 -46.23 -8.69
N GLU A 515 -13.22 -47.41 -8.67
CA GLU A 515 -14.14 -47.81 -7.59
C GLU A 515 -13.43 -47.91 -6.23
N GLN A 516 -12.20 -48.45 -6.20
CA GLN A 516 -11.36 -48.46 -5.00
C GLN A 516 -11.00 -47.06 -4.52
N LEU A 517 -10.70 -46.13 -5.41
CA LEU A 517 -10.39 -44.74 -5.05
C LEU A 517 -11.63 -44.03 -4.48
N LEU A 518 -12.80 -44.23 -5.09
CA LEU A 518 -14.06 -43.66 -4.60
C LEU A 518 -14.42 -44.21 -3.21
N ALA A 519 -14.31 -45.53 -3.02
CA ALA A 519 -14.55 -46.19 -1.74
C ALA A 519 -13.57 -45.69 -0.67
N ARG A 520 -12.29 -45.49 -1.02
CA ARG A 520 -11.33 -44.88 -0.10
C ARG A 520 -11.72 -43.46 0.26
N PHE A 521 -12.06 -42.60 -0.71
CA PHE A 521 -12.45 -41.22 -0.41
C PHE A 521 -13.59 -41.13 0.59
N ALA A 522 -14.55 -42.05 0.52
CA ALA A 522 -15.66 -42.13 1.46
C ALA A 522 -15.22 -42.38 2.91
N ASP A 523 -13.97 -42.78 3.16
CA ASP A 523 -13.35 -43.03 4.48
C ASP A 523 -12.08 -42.18 4.73
N ILE A 524 -11.74 -41.23 3.85
CA ILE A 524 -10.54 -40.39 4.01
C ILE A 524 -10.68 -39.39 5.18
N ASP A 525 -9.62 -39.31 5.98
CA ASP A 525 -9.43 -38.30 7.03
C ASP A 525 -9.45 -36.85 6.48
N PRO A 526 -9.71 -35.82 7.30
CA PRO A 526 -9.71 -34.44 6.86
C PRO A 526 -8.38 -34.01 6.21
N PRO A 527 -8.43 -33.19 5.14
CA PRO A 527 -7.21 -32.73 4.48
C PRO A 527 -6.37 -31.83 5.40
N PRO A 528 -5.04 -31.87 5.28
CA PRO A 528 -4.14 -31.04 6.08
C PRO A 528 -4.30 -29.58 5.66
N THR A 529 -5.04 -28.81 6.47
CA THR A 529 -5.34 -27.40 6.20
C THR A 529 -4.53 -26.49 7.13
N PRO A 530 -3.68 -25.59 6.59
CA PRO A 530 -2.80 -24.76 7.40
C PRO A 530 -3.50 -23.61 8.13
N PHE A 531 -4.77 -23.34 7.80
CA PHE A 531 -5.54 -22.21 8.32
C PHE A 531 -6.39 -22.52 9.58
N GLY A 532 -6.58 -23.79 9.94
CA GLY A 532 -7.41 -24.19 11.10
C GLY A 532 -7.99 -25.60 10.95
N SER A 533 -8.49 -26.18 12.04
CA SER A 533 -9.18 -27.48 12.03
C SER A 533 -10.48 -27.41 11.22
N ILE A 534 -10.69 -28.40 10.34
CA ILE A 534 -11.94 -28.65 9.60
C ILE A 534 -12.50 -30.05 9.92
N ASN A 535 -12.03 -30.69 11.00
CA ASN A 535 -12.26 -32.11 11.27
C ASN A 535 -13.75 -32.44 11.39
N LEU A 536 -14.51 -31.58 12.06
CA LEU A 536 -15.92 -31.80 12.40
C LEU A 536 -16.82 -31.55 11.19
N GLU A 537 -16.53 -30.52 10.39
CA GLU A 537 -17.23 -30.21 9.15
C GLU A 537 -16.92 -31.24 8.06
N TRP A 538 -15.67 -31.71 7.98
CA TRP A 538 -15.23 -32.68 6.98
C TRP A 538 -16.06 -33.97 7.00
N ASN A 539 -16.38 -34.49 8.19
CA ASN A 539 -17.21 -35.69 8.33
C ASN A 539 -18.58 -35.56 7.66
N HIS A 540 -19.16 -34.35 7.68
CA HIS A 540 -20.46 -34.08 7.06
C HIS A 540 -20.34 -33.74 5.58
N VAL A 541 -19.27 -33.04 5.21
CA VAL A 541 -18.97 -32.56 3.85
C VAL A 541 -18.53 -33.71 2.94
N ARG A 542 -17.70 -34.63 3.42
CA ARG A 542 -17.17 -35.76 2.63
C ARG A 542 -18.27 -36.58 1.96
N SER A 543 -19.34 -36.90 2.70
CA SER A 543 -20.48 -37.65 2.14
C SER A 543 -21.20 -36.87 1.03
N ILE A 544 -21.28 -35.54 1.16
CA ILE A 544 -21.94 -34.65 0.19
C ILE A 544 -21.08 -34.49 -1.06
N ILE A 545 -19.75 -34.49 -0.92
CA ILE A 545 -18.83 -34.49 -2.06
C ILE A 545 -19.00 -35.77 -2.87
N VAL A 546 -19.08 -36.94 -2.21
CA VAL A 546 -19.27 -38.25 -2.87
C VAL A 546 -20.64 -38.37 -3.53
N SER A 547 -21.70 -37.83 -2.92
CA SER A 547 -23.03 -37.85 -3.55
C SER A 547 -23.04 -37.00 -4.83
N ASN A 548 -22.44 -35.80 -4.77
CA ASN A 548 -22.39 -34.87 -5.90
C ASN A 548 -21.39 -35.26 -7.01
N SER A 549 -20.37 -36.07 -6.70
CA SER A 549 -19.35 -36.44 -7.69
C SER A 549 -19.88 -37.36 -8.79
N ARG A 550 -20.97 -38.11 -8.53
CA ARG A 550 -21.58 -39.01 -9.53
C ARG A 550 -22.22 -38.27 -10.71
N ASP A 551 -22.62 -37.02 -10.48
CA ASP A 551 -23.36 -36.23 -11.46
C ASP A 551 -22.46 -35.31 -12.29
N THR A 552 -21.17 -35.19 -11.96
CA THR A 552 -20.28 -34.22 -12.60
C THR A 552 -18.85 -34.78 -12.69
N SER A 553 -18.41 -35.01 -13.92
CA SER A 553 -17.10 -35.63 -14.21
C SER A 553 -15.92 -34.84 -13.66
N CYS A 554 -15.98 -33.51 -13.65
CA CYS A 554 -14.86 -32.68 -13.20
C CYS A 554 -14.59 -32.87 -11.69
N LEU A 555 -15.65 -32.98 -10.89
CA LEU A 555 -15.58 -33.27 -9.47
C LEU A 555 -15.11 -34.70 -9.21
N LEU A 556 -15.57 -35.65 -10.03
CA LEU A 556 -15.15 -37.06 -9.94
C LEU A 556 -13.65 -37.22 -10.21
N ASN A 557 -13.13 -36.58 -11.25
CA ASN A 557 -11.71 -36.59 -11.59
C ASN A 557 -10.86 -35.92 -10.48
N ALA A 558 -11.31 -34.79 -9.93
CA ALA A 558 -10.63 -34.14 -8.81
C ALA A 558 -10.60 -35.03 -7.55
N LEU A 559 -11.69 -35.77 -7.28
CA LEU A 559 -11.77 -36.75 -6.20
C LEU A 559 -10.77 -37.89 -6.40
N TYR A 560 -10.69 -38.46 -7.61
CA TYR A 560 -9.70 -39.50 -7.92
C TYR A 560 -8.27 -39.00 -7.77
N CYS A 561 -7.99 -37.78 -8.22
CA CYS A 561 -6.68 -37.15 -8.05
C CYS A 561 -6.27 -37.09 -6.57
N TYR A 562 -7.12 -36.50 -5.72
CA TYR A 562 -6.84 -36.38 -4.29
C TYR A 562 -6.73 -37.74 -3.60
N SER A 563 -7.59 -38.70 -3.96
CA SER A 563 -7.59 -40.04 -3.37
C SER A 563 -6.35 -40.85 -3.71
N ASP A 564 -5.85 -40.75 -4.95
CA ASP A 564 -4.60 -41.41 -5.38
C ASP A 564 -3.39 -40.83 -4.65
N ILE A 565 -3.35 -39.50 -4.50
CA ILE A 565 -2.31 -38.80 -3.72
C ILE A 565 -2.35 -39.23 -2.26
N HIS A 566 -3.52 -39.18 -1.62
CA HIS A 566 -3.68 -39.55 -0.22
C HIS A 566 -3.31 -41.02 0.02
N LYS A 567 -3.73 -41.93 -0.87
CA LYS A 567 -3.34 -43.34 -0.86
C LYS A 567 -1.82 -43.50 -0.92
N ALA A 568 -1.17 -42.79 -1.83
CA ALA A 568 0.28 -42.84 -1.99
C ALA A 568 1.02 -42.29 -0.75
N MET A 569 0.51 -41.22 -0.14
CA MET A 569 1.07 -40.67 1.10
C MET A 569 0.99 -41.64 2.28
N ILE A 570 -0.15 -42.31 2.48
CA ILE A 570 -0.31 -43.34 3.52
C ILE A 570 0.64 -44.50 3.28
N GLU A 571 0.78 -44.92 2.02
CA GLU A 571 1.63 -46.06 1.66
C GLU A 571 3.13 -45.70 1.58
N GLY A 572 3.50 -44.42 1.75
CA GLY A 572 4.87 -43.93 1.62
C GLY A 572 5.46 -44.09 0.20
N LYS A 573 4.59 -44.17 -0.82
CA LYS A 573 4.96 -44.38 -2.23
C LYS A 573 4.69 -43.13 -3.06
N ARG A 574 5.21 -43.08 -4.28
CA ARG A 574 4.77 -42.09 -5.27
C ARG A 574 3.39 -42.46 -5.81
N TRP A 575 2.53 -41.46 -5.99
CA TRP A 575 1.25 -41.61 -6.68
C TRP A 575 1.51 -41.97 -8.15
N LYS A 576 0.56 -42.68 -8.76
CA LYS A 576 0.78 -43.30 -10.08
C LYS A 576 0.06 -42.55 -11.19
N ILE A 577 -1.20 -42.17 -10.95
CA ILE A 577 -2.12 -41.70 -11.99
C ILE A 577 -2.71 -40.33 -11.65
N ALA A 578 -2.44 -39.78 -10.45
CA ALA A 578 -2.96 -38.49 -10.00
C ALA A 578 -2.78 -37.32 -10.97
N LEU A 579 -1.66 -37.23 -11.70
CA LEU A 579 -1.43 -36.19 -12.70
C LEU A 579 -2.43 -36.25 -13.87
N MET A 580 -2.78 -37.45 -14.33
CA MET A 580 -3.76 -37.64 -15.40
C MET A 580 -5.13 -37.13 -14.95
N TYR A 581 -5.56 -37.50 -13.74
CA TYR A 581 -6.82 -37.03 -13.17
C TYR A 581 -6.83 -35.52 -12.91
N HIS A 582 -5.70 -34.93 -12.50
CA HIS A 582 -5.55 -33.48 -12.35
C HIS A 582 -5.75 -32.75 -13.68
N GLN A 583 -5.09 -33.20 -14.75
CA GLN A 583 -5.22 -32.61 -16.09
C GLN A 583 -6.65 -32.76 -16.64
N GLN A 584 -7.26 -33.93 -16.48
CA GLN A 584 -8.64 -34.18 -16.91
C GLN A 584 -9.63 -33.27 -16.16
N ALA A 585 -9.51 -33.19 -14.83
CA ALA A 585 -10.35 -32.31 -14.01
C ALA A 585 -10.18 -30.84 -14.43
N SER A 586 -8.95 -30.40 -14.69
CA SER A 586 -8.64 -29.03 -15.11
C SER A 586 -9.30 -28.66 -16.44
N SER A 587 -9.20 -29.55 -17.44
CA SER A 587 -9.83 -29.35 -18.75
C SER A 587 -11.36 -29.31 -18.65
N GLU A 588 -11.96 -30.17 -17.84
CA GLU A 588 -13.41 -30.24 -17.68
C GLU A 588 -13.97 -29.06 -16.87
N ILE A 589 -13.25 -28.59 -15.84
CA ILE A 589 -13.58 -27.35 -15.12
C ILE A 589 -13.67 -26.18 -16.12
N LEU A 590 -12.70 -26.09 -17.03
CA LEU A 590 -12.65 -25.03 -18.02
C LEU A 590 -13.80 -25.11 -19.03
N SER A 591 -14.16 -26.31 -19.49
CA SER A 591 -15.34 -26.48 -20.36
C SER A 591 -16.64 -26.10 -19.64
N CYS A 592 -16.79 -26.47 -18.37
CA CYS A 592 -17.97 -26.09 -17.58
C CYS A 592 -18.08 -24.56 -17.42
N LEU A 593 -16.95 -23.84 -17.32
CA LEU A 593 -16.93 -22.38 -17.12
C LEU A 593 -17.18 -21.55 -18.40
N LEU A 594 -17.15 -22.19 -19.57
CA LEU A 594 -17.47 -21.59 -20.87
C LEU A 594 -18.98 -21.62 -21.18
N GLU A 595 -19.72 -22.55 -20.57
CA GLU A 595 -21.17 -22.68 -20.69
C GLU A 595 -21.91 -21.84 -19.63
N ASP A 596 -23.23 -21.72 -19.74
CA ASP A 596 -24.04 -21.04 -18.72
C ASP A 596 -24.07 -21.90 -17.44
N VAL A 597 -23.48 -21.39 -16.36
CA VAL A 597 -23.21 -22.18 -15.15
C VAL A 597 -24.34 -21.99 -14.14
N ASP A 598 -25.12 -23.04 -13.88
CA ASP A 598 -26.09 -23.07 -12.79
C ASP A 598 -25.43 -23.07 -11.40
N ASP A 599 -26.13 -22.64 -10.35
CA ASP A 599 -25.58 -22.56 -8.98
C ASP A 599 -25.12 -23.94 -8.46
N MET A 600 -25.86 -25.01 -8.79
CA MET A 600 -25.48 -26.38 -8.42
C MET A 600 -24.18 -26.83 -9.11
N LEU A 601 -24.06 -26.56 -10.43
CA LEU A 601 -22.85 -26.86 -11.18
C LEU A 601 -21.66 -26.05 -10.65
N LEU A 602 -21.87 -24.78 -10.31
CA LEU A 602 -20.82 -23.91 -9.75
C LEU A 602 -20.35 -24.41 -8.38
N LYS A 603 -21.24 -24.87 -7.49
CA LYS A 603 -20.88 -25.49 -6.20
C LYS A 603 -19.97 -26.71 -6.43
N ARG A 604 -20.28 -27.55 -7.42
CA ARG A 604 -19.49 -28.74 -7.76
C ARG A 604 -18.13 -28.39 -8.37
N VAL A 605 -18.08 -27.41 -9.27
CA VAL A 605 -16.82 -26.90 -9.84
C VAL A 605 -15.92 -26.32 -8.76
N LEU A 606 -16.44 -25.49 -7.85
CA LEU A 606 -15.65 -24.94 -6.73
C LEU A 606 -15.17 -26.05 -5.79
N THR A 607 -15.99 -27.07 -5.55
CA THR A 607 -15.56 -28.25 -4.77
C THR A 607 -14.41 -29.00 -5.46
N ALA A 608 -14.46 -29.15 -6.78
CA ALA A 608 -13.37 -29.74 -7.56
C ALA A 608 -12.09 -28.90 -7.44
N VAL A 609 -12.21 -27.58 -7.57
CA VAL A 609 -11.09 -26.63 -7.39
C VAL A 609 -10.48 -26.75 -5.99
N PHE A 610 -11.29 -26.83 -4.93
CA PHE A 610 -10.80 -27.04 -3.57
C PHE A 610 -9.97 -28.33 -3.45
N LEU A 611 -10.48 -29.45 -3.97
CA LEU A 611 -9.75 -30.73 -3.95
C LEU A 611 -8.43 -30.66 -4.74
N LEU A 612 -8.41 -29.97 -5.88
CA LEU A 612 -7.19 -29.76 -6.66
C LEU A 612 -6.18 -28.85 -5.93
N MET A 613 -6.64 -27.78 -5.26
CA MET A 613 -5.77 -26.91 -4.44
C MET A 613 -5.11 -27.69 -3.30
N VAL A 614 -5.89 -28.54 -2.61
CA VAL A 614 -5.35 -29.40 -1.54
C VAL A 614 -4.39 -30.45 -2.12
N SER A 615 -4.73 -31.04 -3.27
CA SER A 615 -3.86 -32.00 -3.97
C SER A 615 -2.51 -31.40 -4.36
N GLU A 616 -2.53 -30.16 -4.86
CA GLU A 616 -1.33 -29.37 -5.16
C GLU A 616 -0.55 -29.05 -3.88
N LEU A 617 -1.21 -28.56 -2.81
CA LEU A 617 -0.56 -28.22 -1.53
C LEU A 617 0.26 -29.39 -0.96
N VAL A 618 -0.24 -30.60 -1.16
CA VAL A 618 0.33 -31.84 -0.64
C VAL A 618 1.39 -32.45 -1.58
N SER A 619 1.32 -32.20 -2.89
CA SER A 619 2.10 -32.93 -3.91
C SER A 619 3.10 -32.10 -4.71
N ILE A 620 3.24 -30.80 -4.44
CA ILE A 620 4.25 -29.94 -5.07
C ILE A 620 5.68 -30.49 -4.80
N PRO A 621 6.52 -30.66 -5.83
CA PRO A 621 6.44 -30.05 -7.17
C PRO A 621 5.85 -30.90 -8.31
N ASP A 622 5.52 -32.17 -8.06
CA ASP A 622 5.34 -33.16 -9.13
C ASP A 622 4.06 -32.94 -9.97
N LEU A 623 3.04 -32.28 -9.40
CA LEU A 623 1.76 -31.97 -10.08
C LEU A 623 1.77 -30.62 -10.83
N GLY A 624 2.68 -29.70 -10.48
CA GLY A 624 2.67 -28.29 -10.90
C GLY A 624 3.34 -27.98 -12.25
N ARG A 625 3.86 -28.98 -12.96
CA ARG A 625 4.52 -28.80 -14.28
C ARG A 625 3.55 -28.49 -15.43
N SER A 626 2.23 -28.48 -15.18
CA SER A 626 1.18 -28.27 -16.18
C SER A 626 0.84 -26.80 -16.48
N GLY A 627 1.64 -25.84 -16.00
CA GLY A 627 1.47 -24.41 -16.30
C GLY A 627 0.22 -23.75 -15.68
N THR A 628 -0.62 -24.48 -14.95
CA THR A 628 -1.92 -24.02 -14.42
C THR A 628 -2.14 -24.50 -12.99
N SER A 629 -1.56 -23.81 -12.00
CA SER A 629 -1.80 -24.13 -10.58
C SER A 629 -3.09 -23.47 -10.09
N PHE A 630 -3.99 -24.26 -9.49
CA PHE A 630 -5.20 -23.73 -8.85
C PHE A 630 -4.90 -22.94 -7.59
N LEU A 631 -3.81 -23.26 -6.87
CA LEU A 631 -3.32 -22.41 -5.76
C LEU A 631 -2.99 -20.98 -6.22
N HIS A 632 -2.66 -20.80 -7.50
CA HIS A 632 -2.34 -19.48 -8.06
C HIS A 632 -3.51 -18.78 -8.76
N SER A 633 -4.55 -19.51 -9.16
CA SER A 633 -5.60 -19.00 -10.05
C SER A 633 -7.02 -19.09 -9.48
N ALA A 634 -7.26 -19.85 -8.40
CA ALA A 634 -8.59 -20.01 -7.81
C ALA A 634 -9.24 -18.68 -7.38
N TYR A 635 -8.43 -17.68 -7.04
CA TYR A 635 -8.92 -16.35 -6.70
C TYR A 635 -9.70 -15.70 -7.86
N LEU A 636 -9.29 -15.89 -9.12
CA LEU A 636 -9.99 -15.34 -10.28
C LEU A 636 -11.41 -15.90 -10.41
N LEU A 637 -11.60 -17.18 -10.03
CA LEU A 637 -12.93 -17.81 -9.99
C LEU A 637 -13.78 -17.20 -8.88
N LEU A 638 -13.21 -17.02 -7.68
CA LEU A 638 -13.91 -16.35 -6.58
C LEU A 638 -14.32 -14.93 -6.96
N GLN A 639 -13.44 -14.18 -7.64
CA GLN A 639 -13.71 -12.82 -8.10
C GLN A 639 -14.80 -12.79 -9.18
N ARG A 640 -14.73 -13.67 -10.17
CA ARG A 640 -15.72 -13.76 -11.28
C ARG A 640 -17.12 -14.04 -10.75
N PHE A 641 -17.26 -14.92 -9.76
CA PHE A 641 -18.56 -15.34 -9.24
C PHE A 641 -18.94 -14.74 -7.88
N HIS A 642 -18.20 -13.73 -7.41
CA HIS A 642 -18.36 -13.16 -6.06
C HIS A 642 -19.81 -12.77 -5.73
N ARG A 643 -20.51 -12.11 -6.67
CA ARG A 643 -21.92 -11.69 -6.46
C ARG A 643 -22.87 -12.87 -6.23
N ARG A 644 -22.60 -14.02 -6.84
CA ARG A 644 -23.41 -15.25 -6.68
C ARG A 644 -23.02 -15.99 -5.41
N THR A 645 -21.71 -16.13 -5.16
CA THR A 645 -21.23 -16.87 -3.98
C THR A 645 -21.53 -16.16 -2.66
N ASN A 646 -21.70 -14.83 -2.65
CA ASN A 646 -22.03 -14.07 -1.45
C ASN A 646 -23.45 -14.36 -0.90
N SER A 647 -24.39 -14.81 -1.74
CA SER A 647 -25.75 -15.15 -1.28
C SER A 647 -25.90 -16.60 -0.79
N TRP A 648 -24.84 -17.41 -0.94
CA TRP A 648 -24.87 -18.83 -0.59
C TRP A 648 -24.79 -19.08 0.92
N ILE A 649 -25.43 -20.16 1.35
CA ILE A 649 -25.48 -20.66 2.73
C ILE A 649 -25.05 -22.14 2.69
N GLY A 650 -24.81 -22.76 3.86
CA GLY A 650 -24.57 -24.20 3.97
C GLY A 650 -23.31 -24.66 3.25
N PHE A 651 -23.41 -25.77 2.51
CA PHE A 651 -22.29 -26.41 1.84
C PHE A 651 -21.51 -25.46 0.91
N GLY A 652 -22.23 -24.68 0.09
CA GLY A 652 -21.60 -23.78 -0.88
C GLY A 652 -20.74 -22.70 -0.20
N ARG A 653 -21.22 -22.12 0.90
CA ARG A 653 -20.49 -21.10 1.67
C ARG A 653 -19.23 -21.66 2.32
N LEU A 654 -19.32 -22.88 2.84
CA LEU A 654 -18.19 -23.54 3.50
C LEU A 654 -17.06 -23.80 2.50
N ILE A 655 -17.37 -24.32 1.31
CA ILE A 655 -16.39 -24.55 0.23
C ILE A 655 -15.73 -23.22 -0.19
N VAL A 656 -16.52 -22.16 -0.41
CA VAL A 656 -15.98 -20.83 -0.75
C VAL A 656 -15.07 -20.30 0.36
N SER A 657 -15.43 -20.53 1.62
CA SER A 657 -14.63 -20.12 2.77
C SER A 657 -13.28 -20.85 2.81
N TRP A 658 -13.27 -22.17 2.57
CA TRP A 658 -12.04 -22.97 2.51
C TRP A 658 -11.12 -22.58 1.36
N ILE A 659 -11.68 -22.36 0.16
CA ILE A 659 -10.89 -21.87 -0.99
C ILE A 659 -10.28 -20.51 -0.67
N SER A 660 -11.06 -19.59 -0.10
CA SER A 660 -10.56 -18.27 0.28
C SER A 660 -9.45 -18.35 1.33
N LEU A 661 -9.58 -19.21 2.35
CA LEU A 661 -8.55 -19.41 3.36
C LEU A 661 -7.27 -20.01 2.78
N LEU A 662 -7.38 -20.98 1.86
CA LEU A 662 -6.22 -21.51 1.13
C LEU A 662 -5.57 -20.47 0.22
N ASP A 663 -6.34 -19.63 -0.44
CA ASP A 663 -5.82 -18.54 -1.27
C ASP A 663 -5.09 -17.48 -0.43
N VAL A 664 -5.57 -17.15 0.78
CA VAL A 664 -4.82 -16.28 1.71
C VAL A 664 -3.45 -16.88 2.03
N ARG A 665 -3.37 -18.20 2.25
CA ARG A 665 -2.12 -18.91 2.52
C ARG A 665 -1.18 -18.94 1.32
N ALA A 666 -1.72 -19.22 0.13
CA ALA A 666 -0.97 -19.10 -1.12
C ALA A 666 -0.43 -17.66 -1.36
N LEU A 667 -1.18 -16.64 -0.94
CA LEU A 667 -0.76 -15.24 -1.05
C LEU A 667 0.43 -14.91 -0.13
N ILE A 668 0.43 -15.37 1.12
CA ILE A 668 1.60 -15.23 2.03
C ILE A 668 2.81 -15.98 1.47
N ALA A 669 2.57 -17.09 0.77
CA ALA A 669 3.58 -17.82 0.04
C ALA A 669 4.10 -17.10 -1.23
N GLY A 670 3.71 -15.85 -1.50
CA GLY A 670 4.32 -15.03 -2.56
C GLY A 670 3.86 -15.39 -3.96
N ARG A 671 2.63 -15.91 -4.09
CA ARG A 671 1.85 -15.98 -5.33
C ARG A 671 1.90 -14.61 -6.05
N ASP A 672 2.04 -14.62 -7.37
CA ASP A 672 1.94 -13.42 -8.20
C ASP A 672 0.46 -13.04 -8.44
N GLY A 673 0.14 -11.75 -8.37
CA GLY A 673 -1.19 -11.18 -8.66
C GLY A 673 -1.79 -10.35 -7.52
N ASP A 674 -2.84 -9.58 -7.82
CA ASP A 674 -3.50 -8.73 -6.84
C ASP A 674 -4.29 -9.54 -5.80
N PRO A 675 -4.33 -9.11 -4.53
CA PRO A 675 -5.19 -9.72 -3.53
C PRO A 675 -6.67 -9.50 -3.86
N LEU A 676 -7.50 -10.49 -3.54
CA LEU A 676 -8.95 -10.35 -3.65
C LEU A 676 -9.46 -9.17 -2.83
N VAL A 677 -10.30 -8.34 -3.44
CA VAL A 677 -11.08 -7.33 -2.73
C VAL A 677 -12.10 -8.04 -1.86
N ASP A 678 -12.12 -7.64 -0.59
CA ASP A 678 -12.90 -8.16 0.54
C ASP A 678 -14.12 -9.02 0.14
N ILE A 679 -14.04 -10.33 0.43
CA ILE A 679 -15.22 -11.20 0.36
C ILE A 679 -16.03 -10.87 1.61
N GLY A 680 -16.83 -9.80 1.50
CA GLY A 680 -17.62 -9.27 2.61
C GLY A 680 -18.46 -10.36 3.29
N THR A 681 -18.83 -10.13 4.54
CA THR A 681 -19.82 -10.96 5.21
C THR A 681 -21.17 -10.80 4.51
N PRO A 682 -21.96 -11.88 4.36
CA PRO A 682 -23.28 -11.76 3.76
C PRO A 682 -24.12 -10.76 4.55
N ASP A 683 -24.85 -9.90 3.82
CA ASP A 683 -25.97 -9.17 4.39
C ASP A 683 -26.89 -10.20 5.05
N LYS A 684 -27.27 -9.99 6.32
CA LYS A 684 -28.17 -10.91 7.03
C LYS A 684 -29.44 -11.07 6.21
N ALA A 685 -29.59 -12.23 5.56
CA ALA A 685 -30.81 -12.58 4.84
C ALA A 685 -32.00 -12.48 5.81
N THR A 686 -33.09 -11.88 5.34
CA THR A 686 -34.35 -11.79 6.10
C THR A 686 -34.83 -13.18 6.49
N SER A 687 -35.40 -13.33 7.69
CA SER A 687 -35.83 -14.62 8.25
C SER A 687 -36.70 -15.49 7.32
N ALA A 688 -37.47 -14.86 6.41
CA ALA A 688 -38.31 -15.55 5.44
C ALA A 688 -37.54 -16.18 4.25
N GLU A 689 -36.36 -15.68 3.88
CA GLU A 689 -35.52 -16.28 2.83
C GLU A 689 -34.67 -17.44 3.35
N ILE A 690 -34.40 -17.46 4.66
CA ILE A 690 -33.63 -18.51 5.33
C ILE A 690 -34.45 -19.81 5.36
N ASP A 691 -35.74 -19.74 5.69
CA ASP A 691 -36.61 -20.92 5.79
C ASP A 691 -36.77 -21.67 4.45
N GLN A 692 -36.81 -20.98 3.30
CA GLN A 692 -36.86 -21.64 1.98
C GLN A 692 -35.51 -22.21 1.53
N ARG A 693 -34.38 -21.57 1.88
CA ARG A 693 -33.03 -22.05 1.53
C ARG A 693 -32.53 -23.19 2.42
N LEU A 694 -33.12 -23.35 3.62
CA LEU A 694 -32.83 -24.45 4.55
C LEU A 694 -33.29 -25.82 4.02
N GLU A 695 -34.35 -25.86 3.20
CA GLU A 695 -34.88 -27.13 2.65
C GLU A 695 -34.07 -27.68 1.46
N GLU A 696 -33.30 -26.85 0.75
CA GLU A 696 -32.55 -27.24 -0.45
C GLU A 696 -31.08 -27.64 -0.19
N ASP A 697 -30.49 -27.29 0.96
CA ASP A 697 -29.07 -27.58 1.24
C ASP A 697 -28.90 -28.84 2.11
N GLU A 698 -28.38 -29.90 1.49
CA GLU A 698 -28.18 -31.22 2.09
C GLU A 698 -27.34 -31.18 3.39
N LEU A 699 -26.45 -30.19 3.56
CA LEU A 699 -25.65 -30.04 4.78
C LEU A 699 -26.46 -29.45 5.95
N LEU A 700 -27.31 -28.46 5.68
CA LEU A 700 -28.16 -27.81 6.68
C LEU A 700 -29.31 -28.73 7.14
N SER A 701 -29.61 -29.78 6.37
CA SER A 701 -30.59 -30.81 6.76
C SER A 701 -30.11 -31.75 7.87
N LYS A 702 -28.79 -31.81 8.15
CA LYS A 702 -28.21 -32.75 9.12
C LYS A 702 -28.19 -32.15 10.54
N PRO A 703 -28.94 -32.70 11.52
CA PRO A 703 -29.02 -32.13 12.87
C PRO A 703 -27.66 -32.08 13.60
N GLY A 704 -26.80 -33.08 13.39
CA GLY A 704 -25.47 -33.12 13.99
C GLY A 704 -24.58 -31.95 13.54
N TYR A 705 -24.67 -31.56 12.27
CA TYR A 705 -23.95 -30.41 11.74
C TYR A 705 -24.50 -29.10 12.32
N LEU A 706 -25.82 -28.94 12.46
CA LEU A 706 -26.42 -27.73 13.04
C LEU A 706 -26.02 -27.51 14.50
N ILE A 707 -25.93 -28.58 15.29
CA ILE A 707 -25.44 -28.51 16.67
C ILE A 707 -23.98 -28.05 16.70
N HIS A 708 -23.15 -28.62 15.83
CA HIS A 708 -21.75 -28.22 15.70
C HIS A 708 -21.61 -26.76 15.27
N ASP A 709 -22.29 -26.34 14.20
CA ASP A 709 -22.27 -24.97 13.70
C ASP A 709 -22.78 -23.97 14.75
N SER A 710 -23.74 -24.37 15.59
CA SER A 710 -24.20 -23.54 16.71
C SER A 710 -23.13 -23.30 17.77
N ILE A 711 -22.21 -24.25 17.98
CA ILE A 711 -21.13 -24.15 18.97
C ILE A 711 -19.92 -23.42 18.38
N VAL A 712 -19.43 -23.86 17.22
CA VAL A 712 -18.15 -23.42 16.63
C VAL A 712 -18.32 -22.38 15.52
N GLY A 713 -19.48 -22.33 14.85
CA GLY A 713 -19.68 -21.52 13.64
C GLY A 713 -19.47 -20.03 13.84
N SER A 714 -19.85 -19.48 15.00
CA SER A 714 -19.56 -18.07 15.32
C SER A 714 -18.06 -17.78 15.48
N ALA A 715 -17.31 -18.70 16.11
CA ALA A 715 -15.86 -18.61 16.25
C ALA A 715 -15.14 -18.81 14.91
N TYR A 716 -15.64 -19.73 14.08
CA TYR A 716 -15.16 -19.92 12.70
C TYR A 716 -15.35 -18.66 11.86
N SER A 717 -16.51 -18.00 11.96
CA SER A 717 -16.76 -16.73 11.26
C SER A 717 -15.78 -15.64 11.70
N PHE A 718 -15.41 -15.60 12.98
CA PHE A 718 -14.38 -14.69 13.49
C PHE A 718 -13.01 -15.01 12.88
N LEU A 719 -12.59 -16.29 12.88
CA LEU A 719 -11.33 -16.70 12.24
C LEU A 719 -11.32 -16.31 10.77
N PHE A 720 -12.40 -16.63 10.03
CA PHE A 720 -12.50 -16.34 8.61
C PHE A 720 -12.28 -14.84 8.34
N GLN A 721 -12.98 -13.97 9.07
CA GLN A 721 -12.82 -12.51 8.96
C GLN A 721 -11.41 -12.06 9.29
N ALA A 722 -10.83 -12.59 10.37
CA ALA A 722 -9.45 -12.27 10.76
C ALA A 722 -8.47 -12.62 9.64
N GLN A 723 -8.57 -13.82 9.06
CA GLN A 723 -7.69 -14.27 8.00
C GLN A 723 -7.83 -13.42 6.71
N GLN A 724 -9.01 -12.86 6.41
CA GLN A 724 -9.17 -11.95 5.27
C GLN A 724 -8.34 -10.66 5.42
N VAL A 725 -8.06 -10.21 6.65
CA VAL A 725 -7.24 -9.00 6.89
C VAL A 725 -5.83 -9.15 6.33
N ILE A 726 -5.29 -10.38 6.28
CA ILE A 726 -3.96 -10.66 5.72
C ILE A 726 -3.84 -10.14 4.28
N ARG A 727 -4.92 -10.18 3.49
CA ARG A 727 -4.94 -9.66 2.12
C ARG A 727 -4.55 -8.19 2.05
N ARG A 728 -5.03 -7.39 3.01
CA ARG A 728 -4.70 -5.96 3.15
C ARG A 728 -3.26 -5.75 3.63
N ILE A 729 -2.75 -6.64 4.48
CA ILE A 729 -1.37 -6.58 4.98
C ILE A 729 -0.39 -6.86 3.84
N VAL A 730 -0.65 -7.87 3.01
CA VAL A 730 0.23 -8.22 1.88
C VAL A 730 0.39 -7.08 0.88
N CYS A 731 -0.64 -6.24 0.68
CA CYS A 731 -0.54 -5.02 -0.14
C CYS A 731 0.50 -4.00 0.39
N LEU A 732 0.88 -4.07 1.67
CA LEU A 732 1.89 -3.19 2.27
C LEU A 732 3.31 -3.70 2.06
N ASP A 733 3.45 -4.94 1.59
CA ASP A 733 4.75 -5.55 1.34
C ASP A 733 5.45 -4.86 0.15
N MET A 734 6.78 -4.74 0.24
CA MET A 734 7.64 -4.20 -0.80
C MET A 734 7.54 -4.93 -2.15
N HIS A 735 7.05 -6.19 -2.15
CA HIS A 735 6.81 -6.95 -3.37
C HIS A 735 5.54 -6.55 -4.13
N HIS A 736 4.58 -5.90 -3.47
CA HIS A 736 3.29 -5.51 -4.04
C HIS A 736 3.12 -3.99 -4.17
N ARG A 737 4.00 -3.21 -3.54
CA ARG A 737 3.96 -1.75 -3.53
C ARG A 737 5.38 -1.18 -3.61
N SER A 738 5.53 -0.04 -4.28
CA SER A 738 6.77 0.74 -4.22
C SER A 738 7.05 1.24 -2.80
N ARG A 739 8.22 0.89 -2.25
CA ARG A 739 8.72 1.35 -0.95
C ARG A 739 10.10 1.98 -1.06
N GLY A 740 10.51 2.73 -0.04
CA GLY A 740 11.84 3.33 0.07
C GLY A 740 11.89 4.85 0.04
N THR A 741 10.76 5.55 -0.17
CA THR A 741 10.67 7.00 0.08
C THR A 741 9.98 7.26 1.42
N VAL A 742 10.28 8.38 2.07
CA VAL A 742 9.63 8.76 3.35
C VAL A 742 8.11 8.90 3.18
N SER A 743 7.64 9.34 2.02
CA SER A 743 6.21 9.45 1.72
C SER A 743 5.54 8.07 1.63
N ASP A 744 6.20 7.11 0.98
CA ASP A 744 5.69 5.74 0.87
C ASP A 744 5.66 5.05 2.24
N GLU A 745 6.71 5.23 3.04
CA GLU A 745 6.78 4.70 4.40
C GLU A 745 5.69 5.30 5.31
N PHE A 746 5.43 6.62 5.18
CA PHE A 746 4.35 7.26 5.91
C PHE A 746 2.97 6.73 5.52
N GLU A 747 2.71 6.52 4.23
CA GLU A 747 1.43 5.97 3.77
C GLU A 747 1.25 4.50 4.20
N VAL A 748 2.31 3.69 4.14
CA VAL A 748 2.30 2.31 4.66
C VAL A 748 1.97 2.31 6.15
N LEU A 749 2.59 3.20 6.94
CA LEU A 749 2.27 3.36 8.35
C LEU A 749 0.81 3.76 8.54
N GLN A 750 0.30 4.75 7.80
CA GLN A 750 -1.10 5.19 7.93
C GLN A 750 -2.09 4.03 7.67
N ILE A 751 -1.88 3.25 6.62
CA ILE A 751 -2.72 2.09 6.31
C ILE A 751 -2.56 1.01 7.39
N ALA A 752 -1.34 0.78 7.88
CA ALA A 752 -1.08 -0.19 8.95
C ALA A 752 -1.78 0.18 10.26
N HIS A 753 -1.84 1.46 10.63
CA HIS A 753 -2.61 1.92 11.79
C HIS A 753 -4.11 1.65 11.61
N GLN A 754 -4.64 1.87 10.41
CA GLN A 754 -6.03 1.54 10.10
C GLN A 754 -6.28 0.02 10.21
N ILE A 755 -5.39 -0.81 9.67
CA ILE A 755 -5.50 -2.27 9.78
C ILE A 755 -5.40 -2.72 11.25
N GLY A 756 -4.50 -2.11 12.03
CA GLY A 756 -4.38 -2.36 13.47
C GLY A 756 -5.69 -2.08 14.21
N ALA A 757 -6.27 -0.89 14.00
CA ALA A 757 -7.55 -0.51 14.60
C ALA A 757 -8.70 -1.45 14.17
N ASP A 758 -8.71 -1.90 12.91
CA ASP A 758 -9.71 -2.86 12.43
C ASP A 758 -9.56 -4.24 13.10
N LEU A 759 -8.33 -4.72 13.31
CA LEU A 759 -8.06 -5.96 14.04
C LEU A 759 -8.49 -5.87 15.51
N GLU A 760 -8.29 -4.72 16.16
CA GLU A 760 -8.78 -4.46 17.51
C GLU A 760 -10.30 -4.44 17.57
N ALA A 761 -10.94 -3.74 16.63
CA ALA A 761 -12.39 -3.71 16.52
C ALA A 761 -12.96 -5.12 16.28
N LEU A 762 -12.30 -5.92 15.46
CA LEU A 762 -12.67 -7.32 15.21
C LEU A 762 -12.54 -8.16 16.49
N TRP A 763 -11.45 -8.02 17.24
CA TRP A 763 -11.28 -8.70 18.52
C TRP A 763 -12.32 -8.28 19.57
N ASN A 764 -12.66 -6.99 19.63
CA ASN A 764 -13.68 -6.48 20.55
C ASN A 764 -15.09 -6.98 20.19
N ARG A 765 -15.33 -7.29 18.90
CA ARG A 765 -16.57 -7.88 18.39
C ARG A 765 -16.58 -9.40 18.37
N ARG A 766 -15.51 -10.06 18.84
CA ARG A 766 -15.42 -11.53 18.84
C ARG A 766 -16.57 -12.15 19.64
N PRO A 767 -17.02 -13.35 19.26
CA PRO A 767 -18.08 -14.03 20.00
C PRO A 767 -17.56 -14.47 21.37
N LYS A 768 -18.39 -14.31 22.41
CA LYS A 768 -18.03 -14.67 23.80
C LYS A 768 -17.75 -16.15 24.01
N VAL A 769 -18.26 -17.01 23.13
CA VAL A 769 -17.92 -18.44 23.14
C VAL A 769 -16.41 -18.66 22.93
N LEU A 770 -15.71 -17.75 22.25
CA LEU A 770 -14.27 -17.87 22.03
C LEU A 770 -13.48 -17.64 23.32
N ASP A 771 -14.01 -16.94 24.32
CA ASP A 771 -13.29 -16.53 25.54
C ASP A 771 -12.96 -17.68 26.50
N VAL A 772 -13.47 -18.90 26.26
CA VAL A 772 -13.23 -20.09 27.11
C VAL A 772 -12.05 -20.96 26.64
N TYR A 773 -11.28 -20.49 25.65
CA TYR A 773 -10.18 -21.24 25.03
C TYR A 773 -9.09 -21.70 26.02
N ASP A 774 -8.91 -20.97 27.12
CA ASP A 774 -7.94 -21.24 28.19
C ASP A 774 -8.50 -22.16 29.31
N LYS A 775 -9.83 -22.30 29.41
CA LYS A 775 -10.52 -22.95 30.54
C LYS A 775 -11.58 -23.94 30.05
N PRO A 776 -11.19 -25.16 29.63
CA PRO A 776 -12.14 -26.19 29.18
C PRO A 776 -13.11 -26.61 30.29
N GLU A 777 -12.67 -26.55 31.55
CA GLU A 777 -13.43 -26.88 32.76
C GLU A 777 -14.80 -26.19 32.84
N VAL A 778 -14.90 -24.95 32.34
CA VAL A 778 -16.13 -24.15 32.36
C VAL A 778 -17.22 -24.77 31.48
N LEU A 779 -16.83 -25.56 30.48
CA LEU A 779 -17.75 -26.21 29.55
C LEU A 779 -18.18 -27.60 30.02
N TYR A 780 -17.54 -28.22 31.02
CA TYR A 780 -17.84 -29.60 31.43
C TYR A 780 -19.26 -29.78 32.00
N ASP A 781 -19.84 -28.70 32.53
CA ASP A 781 -21.23 -28.71 33.00
C ASP A 781 -22.25 -28.71 31.84
N THR A 782 -21.83 -28.32 30.63
CA THR A 782 -22.71 -28.18 29.45
C THR A 782 -22.41 -29.20 28.35
N LEU A 783 -21.12 -29.51 28.13
CA LEU A 783 -20.63 -30.42 27.12
C LEU A 783 -19.88 -31.57 27.79
N GLN A 784 -19.91 -32.74 27.14
CA GLN A 784 -19.05 -33.86 27.53
C GLN A 784 -17.58 -33.41 27.54
N PRO A 785 -16.75 -33.76 28.55
CA PRO A 785 -15.38 -33.25 28.68
C PRO A 785 -14.54 -33.40 27.40
N ALA A 786 -14.58 -34.57 26.75
CA ALA A 786 -13.87 -34.79 25.49
C ALA A 786 -14.29 -33.84 24.34
N VAL A 787 -15.56 -33.42 24.31
CA VAL A 787 -16.06 -32.46 23.32
C VAL A 787 -15.67 -31.03 23.71
N ALA A 788 -15.75 -30.69 25.00
CA ALA A 788 -15.29 -29.41 25.52
C ALA A 788 -13.80 -29.18 25.22
N ASP A 789 -12.96 -30.19 25.46
CA ASP A 789 -11.51 -30.15 25.22
C ASP A 789 -11.20 -29.92 23.74
N GLU A 790 -11.87 -30.63 22.83
CA GLU A 790 -11.65 -30.48 21.38
C GLU A 790 -12.16 -29.11 20.85
N VAL A 791 -13.25 -28.58 21.43
CA VAL A 791 -13.74 -27.23 21.12
C VAL A 791 -12.74 -26.17 21.59
N CYS A 792 -12.27 -26.24 22.83
CA CYS A 792 -11.26 -25.32 23.35
C CYS A 792 -9.94 -25.43 22.59
N ARG A 793 -9.53 -26.63 22.16
CA ARG A 793 -8.38 -26.85 21.29
C ARG A 793 -8.54 -26.19 19.93
N THR A 794 -9.73 -26.25 19.35
CA THR A 794 -10.04 -25.53 18.10
C THR A 794 -9.99 -24.01 18.31
N PHE A 795 -10.53 -23.50 19.41
CA PHE A 795 -10.46 -22.08 19.75
C PHE A 795 -9.03 -21.59 19.97
N ARG A 796 -8.17 -22.37 20.62
CA ARG A 796 -6.73 -22.05 20.77
C ARG A 796 -6.05 -21.90 19.43
N GLN A 797 -6.33 -22.76 18.46
CA GLN A 797 -5.81 -22.62 17.09
C GLN A 797 -6.27 -21.31 16.44
N TYR A 798 -7.53 -20.92 16.66
CA TYR A 798 -8.10 -19.70 16.08
C TYR A 798 -7.46 -18.43 16.68
N VAL A 799 -7.28 -18.43 18.01
CA VAL A 799 -6.62 -17.34 18.73
C VAL A 799 -5.14 -17.24 18.33
N ALA A 800 -4.41 -18.35 18.25
CA ALA A 800 -3.02 -18.35 17.80
C ALA A 800 -2.87 -17.81 16.37
N ASN A 801 -3.75 -18.21 15.45
CA ASN A 801 -3.78 -17.69 14.09
C ASN A 801 -4.15 -16.21 14.02
N PHE A 802 -4.98 -15.71 14.94
CA PHE A 802 -5.26 -14.28 15.07
C PHE A 802 -4.06 -13.48 15.58
N LEU A 803 -3.40 -13.94 16.65
CA LEU A 803 -2.20 -13.29 17.20
C LEU A 803 -1.06 -13.20 16.17
N ALA A 804 -0.90 -14.25 15.35
CA ALA A 804 0.08 -14.26 14.27
C ALA A 804 -0.11 -13.13 13.25
N ILE A 805 -1.35 -12.67 13.02
CA ILE A 805 -1.65 -11.56 12.09
C ILE A 805 -1.04 -10.26 12.59
N PHE A 806 -1.06 -10.00 13.90
CA PHE A 806 -0.45 -8.80 14.47
C PHE A 806 1.07 -8.79 14.32
N ILE A 807 1.71 -9.93 14.59
CA ILE A 807 3.16 -10.06 14.41
C ILE A 807 3.51 -9.89 12.93
N TYR A 808 2.70 -10.46 12.03
CA TYR A 808 2.87 -10.31 10.59
C TYR A 808 2.70 -8.86 10.12
N LEU A 809 1.69 -8.13 10.62
CA LEU A 809 1.51 -6.70 10.34
C LEU A 809 2.71 -5.89 10.80
N HIS A 810 3.24 -6.15 12.00
CA HIS A 810 4.45 -5.48 12.50
C HIS A 810 5.62 -5.70 11.54
N ARG A 811 5.85 -6.95 11.14
CA ARG A 811 6.91 -7.36 10.23
C ARG A 811 6.81 -6.76 8.83
N VAL A 812 5.60 -6.53 8.32
CA VAL A 812 5.41 -5.96 6.98
C VAL A 812 5.42 -4.44 7.02
N ALA A 813 4.70 -3.81 7.94
CA ALA A 813 4.53 -2.36 7.93
C ALA A 813 5.64 -1.60 8.68
N PHE A 814 6.20 -2.17 9.75
CA PHE A 814 7.07 -1.46 10.68
C PHE A 814 8.56 -1.86 10.55
N VAL A 815 9.03 -2.07 9.32
CA VAL A 815 10.40 -2.55 8.94
C VAL A 815 11.55 -1.82 9.60
N ILE A 816 11.37 -0.54 9.90
CA ILE A 816 12.43 0.33 10.41
C ILE A 816 12.35 0.46 11.94
N TYR A 817 11.26 -0.02 12.57
CA TYR A 817 11.00 0.15 13.99
C TYR A 817 11.38 -1.10 14.79
N PRO A 818 11.85 -0.92 16.04
CA PRO A 818 12.07 -2.04 16.93
C PRO A 818 10.76 -2.77 17.22
N ARG A 819 10.91 -4.03 17.65
CA ARG A 819 9.81 -4.84 18.18
C ARG A 819 9.12 -4.10 19.31
N THR A 820 7.81 -4.17 19.34
CA THR A 820 7.00 -3.57 20.40
C THR A 820 6.78 -4.58 21.50
N ASP A 821 6.53 -4.11 22.73
CA ASP A 821 6.22 -4.99 23.87
C ASP A 821 5.01 -5.89 23.58
N ARG A 822 4.16 -5.49 22.63
CA ARG A 822 3.01 -6.27 22.18
C ARG A 822 3.37 -7.42 21.26
N VAL A 823 4.35 -7.24 20.39
CA VAL A 823 4.89 -8.36 19.60
C VAL A 823 5.52 -9.38 20.54
N HIS A 824 6.25 -8.93 21.56
CA HIS A 824 6.80 -9.81 22.59
C HIS A 824 5.71 -10.59 23.34
N ARG A 825 4.67 -9.90 23.83
CA ARG A 825 3.52 -10.55 24.47
C ARG A 825 2.79 -11.52 23.53
N ALA A 826 2.59 -11.18 22.27
CA ALA A 826 1.93 -12.07 21.30
C ALA A 826 2.75 -13.35 21.03
N VAL A 827 4.09 -13.24 21.01
CA VAL A 827 4.99 -14.41 20.93
C VAL A 827 4.83 -15.29 22.17
N ASP A 828 4.83 -14.70 23.36
CA ASP A 828 4.63 -15.44 24.62
C ASP A 828 3.29 -16.19 24.63
N GLU A 829 2.21 -15.53 24.24
CA GLU A 829 0.87 -16.14 24.18
C GLU A 829 0.80 -17.29 23.16
N ILE A 830 1.40 -17.14 21.97
CA ILE A 830 1.45 -18.23 20.98
C ILE A 830 2.20 -19.45 21.55
N ILE A 831 3.32 -19.22 22.25
CA ILE A 831 4.10 -20.29 22.89
C ILE A 831 3.29 -20.96 24.00
N GLN A 832 2.59 -20.20 24.85
CA GLN A 832 1.75 -20.74 25.90
C GLN A 832 0.63 -21.62 25.33
N LEU A 833 -0.09 -21.12 24.32
CA LEU A 833 -1.17 -21.87 23.65
C LEU A 833 -0.67 -23.17 23.03
N ALA A 834 0.50 -23.13 22.37
CA ALA A 834 1.13 -24.31 21.79
C ALA A 834 1.62 -25.29 22.88
N THR A 835 2.15 -24.78 24.00
CA THR A 835 2.63 -25.60 25.11
C THR A 835 1.51 -26.43 25.72
N VAL A 836 0.33 -25.82 25.96
CA VAL A 836 -0.86 -26.52 26.50
C VAL A 836 -1.26 -27.71 25.61
N ASP A 837 -1.20 -27.54 24.29
CA ASP A 837 -1.51 -28.62 23.35
C ASP A 837 -0.40 -29.66 23.23
N SER A 838 0.87 -29.28 23.42
CA SER A 838 2.03 -30.19 23.32
C SER A 838 2.21 -31.14 24.52
N VAL A 839 1.73 -30.76 25.72
CA VAL A 839 1.97 -31.50 26.98
C VAL A 839 1.09 -32.75 27.11
N SER A 840 0.00 -32.83 26.34
CA SER A 840 -0.89 -34.00 26.38
C SER A 840 -0.26 -35.18 25.63
N GLU A 841 0.17 -36.23 26.33
CA GLU A 841 0.90 -37.39 25.77
C GLU A 841 0.20 -38.06 24.55
N ASP A 842 -1.12 -37.91 24.42
CA ASP A 842 -1.92 -38.43 23.30
C ASP A 842 -2.18 -37.43 22.16
N HIS A 843 -1.93 -36.12 22.36
CA HIS A 843 -2.33 -35.06 21.43
C HIS A 843 -1.12 -34.26 20.94
N HIS A 844 -0.77 -34.44 19.66
CA HIS A 844 0.28 -33.67 19.00
C HIS A 844 -0.18 -32.26 18.63
N LEU A 845 0.75 -31.33 18.46
CA LEU A 845 0.43 -29.96 18.06
C LEU A 845 -0.20 -29.92 16.64
N PRO A 846 -1.38 -29.29 16.46
CA PRO A 846 -2.04 -29.21 15.17
C PRO A 846 -1.23 -28.46 14.09
N ILE A 847 -1.41 -28.86 12.82
CA ILE A 847 -0.76 -28.21 11.66
C ILE A 847 -1.02 -26.70 11.61
N SER A 848 -2.18 -26.25 12.05
CA SER A 848 -2.59 -24.84 12.06
C SER A 848 -1.71 -23.94 12.94
N PHE A 849 -0.90 -24.50 13.85
CA PHE A 849 0.11 -23.76 14.62
C PHE A 849 1.39 -23.49 13.83
N THR A 850 1.61 -24.16 12.69
CA THR A 850 2.85 -24.03 11.91
C THR A 850 3.12 -22.58 11.51
N TRP A 851 2.10 -21.84 11.07
CA TRP A 851 2.25 -20.42 10.75
C TRP A 851 2.46 -19.53 11.98
N PRO A 852 1.59 -19.58 13.02
CA PRO A 852 1.83 -18.85 14.26
C PRO A 852 3.24 -19.04 14.83
N LEU A 853 3.71 -20.28 14.91
CA LEU A 853 5.06 -20.60 15.39
C LEU A 853 6.14 -20.05 14.47
N PHE A 854 5.98 -20.13 13.15
CA PHE A 854 6.95 -19.57 12.22
C PHE A 854 7.09 -18.05 12.38
N VAL A 855 5.98 -17.29 12.43
CA VAL A 855 6.06 -15.83 12.62
C VAL A 855 6.61 -15.50 14.01
N ALA A 856 6.15 -16.22 15.04
CA ALA A 856 6.62 -16.03 16.40
C ALA A 856 8.12 -16.31 16.53
N GLY A 857 8.64 -17.33 15.84
CA GLY A 857 10.07 -17.65 15.81
C GLY A 857 10.90 -16.52 15.20
N LEU A 858 10.41 -15.87 14.14
CA LEU A 858 11.12 -14.75 13.54
C LEU A 858 11.22 -13.53 14.48
N GLU A 859 10.22 -13.31 15.33
CA GLU A 859 10.18 -12.15 16.24
C GLU A 859 10.45 -12.48 17.72
N GLY A 860 10.72 -13.74 18.05
CA GLY A 860 11.03 -14.19 19.41
C GLY A 860 12.42 -13.79 19.91
N SER A 861 12.62 -13.85 21.22
CA SER A 861 13.93 -13.84 21.88
C SER A 861 14.70 -15.13 21.56
N LEU A 862 16.00 -15.18 21.92
CA LEU A 862 16.84 -16.36 21.65
C LEU A 862 16.29 -17.63 22.32
N GLU A 863 15.84 -17.53 23.57
CA GLU A 863 15.28 -18.67 24.32
C GLU A 863 13.94 -19.14 23.73
N GLN A 864 13.04 -18.20 23.41
CA GLN A 864 11.77 -18.49 22.76
C GLN A 864 11.98 -19.11 21.38
N ARG A 865 12.93 -18.61 20.61
CA ARG A 865 13.31 -19.14 19.29
C ARG A 865 13.80 -20.57 19.38
N GLU A 866 14.66 -20.88 20.35
CA GLU A 866 15.18 -22.22 20.55
C GLU A 866 14.03 -23.21 20.83
N TRP A 867 13.10 -22.84 21.71
CA TRP A 867 11.90 -23.65 21.97
C TRP A 867 11.05 -23.83 20.71
N ILE A 868 10.76 -22.77 19.96
CA ILE A 868 9.95 -22.82 18.74
C ILE A 868 10.61 -23.71 17.68
N ILE A 869 11.93 -23.57 17.48
CA ILE A 869 12.68 -24.36 16.49
C ILE A 869 12.65 -25.84 16.87
N GLN A 870 12.85 -26.18 18.15
CA GLN A 870 12.73 -27.56 18.65
C GLN A 870 11.33 -28.11 18.44
N GLU A 871 10.28 -27.34 18.74
CA GLU A 871 8.90 -27.79 18.57
C GLU A 871 8.54 -27.99 17.09
N MET A 872 8.98 -27.08 16.20
CA MET A 872 8.81 -27.25 14.76
C MET A 872 9.63 -28.43 14.21
N GLN A 873 10.78 -28.72 14.82
CA GLN A 873 11.55 -29.93 14.51
C GLN A 873 10.81 -31.18 14.95
N HIS A 874 10.16 -31.19 16.12
CA HIS A 874 9.31 -32.29 16.57
C HIS A 874 8.13 -32.51 15.60
N MET A 875 7.42 -31.44 15.22
CA MET A 875 6.38 -31.50 14.19
C MET A 875 6.89 -32.06 12.85
N ALA A 876 8.16 -31.80 12.50
CA ALA A 876 8.79 -32.32 11.30
C ALA A 876 9.31 -33.77 11.44
N ALA A 877 9.78 -34.19 12.62
CA ALA A 877 10.35 -35.50 12.90
C ALA A 877 9.28 -36.59 13.07
N LEU A 878 8.12 -36.24 13.64
CA LEU A 878 6.93 -37.10 13.74
C LEU A 878 6.40 -37.58 12.37
N SER A 879 6.94 -37.04 11.26
CA SER A 879 6.65 -37.49 9.89
C SER A 879 7.18 -38.89 9.53
N SER A 880 7.92 -39.55 10.42
CA SER A 880 8.63 -40.83 10.18
C SER A 880 7.95 -42.07 10.78
N GLU A 881 7.01 -41.95 11.73
CA GLU A 881 6.48 -43.11 12.48
C GLU A 881 4.93 -43.18 12.46
N HIS A 882 4.39 -44.19 11.75
CA HIS A 882 3.11 -44.93 11.90
C HIS A 882 1.81 -44.25 12.44
N LYS A 883 1.68 -42.92 12.49
CA LYS A 883 0.44 -42.20 12.89
C LYS A 883 -0.35 -41.64 11.69
N PRO A 884 -1.67 -41.36 11.83
CA PRO A 884 -2.56 -41.00 10.71
C PRO A 884 -2.10 -39.74 9.97
N VAL A 885 -2.06 -39.85 8.63
CA VAL A 885 -1.53 -38.86 7.67
C VAL A 885 -2.28 -37.51 7.71
N ALA A 886 -3.49 -37.48 8.27
CA ALA A 886 -4.36 -36.32 8.43
C ALA A 886 -3.72 -35.11 9.16
N GLN A 887 -2.73 -35.36 10.03
CA GLN A 887 -2.06 -34.34 10.85
C GLN A 887 -0.67 -33.96 10.32
N ARG A 888 -0.30 -34.40 9.11
CA ARG A 888 1.01 -34.13 8.52
C ARG A 888 1.01 -32.82 7.72
N HIS A 889 1.82 -31.83 8.12
CA HIS A 889 2.14 -30.73 7.22
C HIS A 889 3.10 -31.24 6.13
N PRO A 890 2.73 -31.23 4.83
CA PRO A 890 3.51 -31.85 3.76
C PRO A 890 4.92 -31.26 3.64
N ASN A 891 5.05 -29.95 3.92
CA ASN A 891 6.32 -29.22 3.86
C ASN A 891 6.95 -28.90 5.24
N ALA A 892 6.60 -29.61 6.33
CA ALA A 892 7.09 -29.31 7.69
C ALA A 892 8.63 -29.16 7.76
N LYS A 893 9.36 -30.11 7.14
CA LYS A 893 10.83 -30.08 7.07
C LYS A 893 11.37 -28.85 6.34
N LYS A 894 10.72 -28.44 5.24
CA LYS A 894 11.11 -27.24 4.48
C LYS A 894 10.83 -25.97 5.27
N ILE A 895 9.72 -25.92 6.03
CA ILE A 895 9.38 -24.79 6.89
C ILE A 895 10.41 -24.62 8.02
N HIS A 896 10.75 -25.71 8.70
CA HIS A 896 11.76 -25.71 9.75
C HIS A 896 13.12 -25.21 9.21
N LEU A 897 13.59 -25.74 8.08
CA LEU A 897 14.84 -25.29 7.44
C LEU A 897 14.78 -23.80 7.06
N LEU A 898 13.63 -23.33 6.56
CA LEU A 898 13.47 -21.92 6.22
C LEU A 898 13.53 -21.03 7.47
N LEU A 899 12.89 -21.42 8.57
CA LEU A 899 12.92 -20.67 9.83
C LEU A 899 14.36 -20.56 10.37
N GLU A 900 15.11 -21.66 10.37
CA GLU A 900 16.51 -21.67 10.79
C GLU A 900 17.37 -20.75 9.93
N GLU A 901 17.24 -20.81 8.61
CA GLU A 901 18.04 -19.98 7.72
C GLU A 901 17.66 -18.49 7.82
N MET A 902 16.37 -18.19 7.96
CA MET A 902 15.89 -16.81 8.12
C MET A 902 16.37 -16.20 9.43
N THR A 903 16.25 -16.91 10.55
CA THR A 903 16.74 -16.45 11.86
C THR A 903 18.26 -16.27 11.83
N ARG A 904 19.00 -17.21 11.24
CA ARG A 904 20.46 -17.09 11.03
C ARG A 904 20.84 -15.83 10.25
N ARG A 905 20.12 -15.53 9.17
CA ARG A 905 20.35 -14.31 8.36
C ARG A 905 20.01 -13.04 9.13
N GLN A 906 18.89 -13.03 9.86
CA GLN A 906 18.49 -11.90 10.70
C GLN A 906 19.55 -11.58 11.76
N ASP A 907 20.11 -12.60 12.40
CA ASP A 907 21.13 -12.43 13.44
C ASP A 907 22.47 -11.94 12.84
N ALA A 908 22.81 -12.41 11.63
CA ALA A 908 24.01 -11.98 10.92
C ALA A 908 23.91 -10.53 10.39
N SER A 909 22.77 -10.14 9.81
CA SER A 909 22.58 -8.82 9.21
C SER A 909 22.07 -7.76 10.20
N ARG A 910 21.55 -8.18 11.36
CA ARG A 910 20.79 -7.35 12.31
C ARG A 910 19.61 -6.62 11.67
N THR A 911 19.06 -7.16 10.59
CA THR A 911 17.91 -6.64 9.85
C THR A 911 16.95 -7.77 9.52
N TRP A 912 15.70 -7.46 9.18
CA TRP A 912 14.75 -8.50 8.79
C TRP A 912 15.15 -9.19 7.48
N ALA A 913 15.07 -10.52 7.47
CA ALA A 913 15.31 -11.33 6.29
C ALA A 913 14.02 -11.47 5.48
N ASP A 914 14.08 -11.24 4.18
CA ASP A 914 12.92 -11.41 3.29
C ASP A 914 12.63 -12.90 3.07
N ALA A 915 11.45 -13.34 3.50
CA ALA A 915 11.02 -14.73 3.39
C ALA A 915 10.93 -15.20 1.92
N ARG A 916 10.54 -14.31 1.00
CA ARG A 916 10.38 -14.63 -0.43
C ARG A 916 11.74 -14.89 -1.08
N LEU A 917 12.73 -14.07 -0.76
CA LEU A 917 14.10 -14.22 -1.28
C LEU A 917 14.77 -15.48 -0.73
N VAL A 918 14.76 -15.68 0.59
CA VAL A 918 15.40 -16.84 1.22
C VAL A 918 14.78 -18.15 0.71
N ARG A 919 13.45 -18.18 0.52
CA ARG A 919 12.77 -19.36 -0.02
C ARG A 919 13.20 -19.68 -1.45
N ARG A 920 13.31 -18.68 -2.33
CA ARG A 920 13.76 -18.85 -3.72
C ARG A 920 15.22 -19.30 -3.83
N GLU A 921 16.05 -18.95 -2.86
CA GLU A 921 17.44 -19.39 -2.81
C GLU A 921 17.59 -20.82 -2.27
N LEU A 922 16.81 -21.18 -1.25
CA LEU A 922 16.88 -22.51 -0.62
C LEU A 922 16.18 -23.60 -1.42
N PHE A 923 15.09 -23.27 -2.11
CA PHE A 923 14.22 -24.25 -2.75
C PHE A 923 13.96 -23.89 -4.21
N VAL A 924 14.18 -24.86 -5.09
CA VAL A 924 13.89 -24.75 -6.53
C VAL A 924 12.38 -24.68 -6.78
N ASP A 925 11.60 -25.33 -5.91
CA ASP A 925 10.15 -25.45 -6.07
C ASP A 925 9.40 -24.42 -5.21
N PRO A 926 8.42 -23.68 -5.77
CA PRO A 926 7.52 -22.85 -4.99
C PRO A 926 6.63 -23.79 -4.18
N PHE A 927 6.72 -23.73 -2.86
CA PHE A 927 5.77 -24.41 -1.99
C PHE A 927 4.97 -23.37 -1.23
N VAL A 928 3.70 -23.69 -0.99
CA VAL A 928 2.87 -22.89 -0.08
C VAL A 928 3.40 -23.15 1.32
N LEU A 929 4.29 -22.24 1.69
CA LEU A 929 4.70 -22.00 3.05
C LEU A 929 3.60 -21.13 3.64
N ILE A 930 2.94 -21.64 4.70
CA ILE A 930 2.09 -20.92 5.65
C ILE A 930 0.62 -20.73 5.30
#